data_AF-A0A914E4A6-F1
#
_entry.id   AF-A0A914E4A6-F1
#
_cell.length_a   1.000
_cell.length_b   1.000
_cell.length_c   1.000
_cell.angle_alpha   90.00
_cell.angle_beta   90.00
_cell.angle_gamma   90.00
#
_symmetry.space_group_name_H-M   'P 1'
#
loop_
_entity.id
_entity.type
_entity.pdbx_description
1 polymer ?
#
loop_
_entity_poly.entity_id
_entity_poly.type
_entity_poly.pdbx_seq_one_letter_code
_entity_poly.pdbx_strand_id
1 'polypeptide(L)'
;MDQLNQIRAKLIGRIAFDIPSFEHVANHTKPSKPWMQPYLFEGDIVLTDNQLSNIISNNEFELYMQEINESTNAIDIQQRKKRTLTSETSLWWTEFPIPYIIDSDVDSDAVEQGILNWVDNTCLTFEEISNTSAYDSVLEFIYGDGCYSYIGRVGGVQQISIGYGCNVPGIVSHEIGHSLGYYHEHARFDRNSYVDVVTANIPAAYLSQFSKTYSDQMITFGVEYDLGSVMHYDPYAFSSNGSATIKTDEPNYQDTIGQRVELSFNDIKKINFAYCNKSCTTQLNCQRNGYTDPKNCSRCKCPEGIGGTLCDVALTTTTTTCGVINLNATSTLNTLTISGNRSCNYLITAPSGSHVNITIQSIKFSTSSPCDTSYLEIKYKKDLGNTGPRLCSKIYKSNIISETNEAVILYRGASNTNSFTLTYQIDTNISTTASTLLQTSTSTTLLTRINSTTLQPTTATTTITSTVASTNLPTTTNIPTTTASTVTSTNLPTTTNIGTTTASTVTSTNLPTTTNAATTIASTVANTNLPTTTNTTTTTASTTASTNLPTTTTAATTTASTVASTNLPTTTNAATTIASTAASTSLPTTTNLATILASTVASTNLPTTTNIGTTTASTVTSTNLPTTTNAATTIASTTASTNLPTTTTVTTTTASTTASTPKYEIETPKPANGPMTLLGKLLNKTPQ
;
A
#
# COMPACT_ATOMS: atom_id res chain seq x y z
N MET A 1 -11.24 21.14 -15.94
CA MET A 1 -11.22 19.99 -16.88
C MET A 1 -10.47 20.27 -18.19
N ASP A 2 -10.70 21.39 -18.89
CA ASP A 2 -9.98 21.69 -20.15
C ASP A 2 -8.46 21.68 -20.04
N GLN A 3 -7.90 22.30 -19.00
CA GLN A 3 -6.46 22.25 -18.73
C GLN A 3 -5.96 20.80 -18.59
N LEU A 4 -6.71 19.95 -17.87
CA LEU A 4 -6.35 18.55 -17.68
C LEU A 4 -6.38 17.75 -18.98
N ASN A 5 -7.37 18.00 -19.85
CA ASN A 5 -7.43 17.40 -21.18
C ASN A 5 -6.24 17.82 -22.05
N GLN A 6 -5.84 19.09 -22.00
CA GLN A 6 -4.66 19.57 -22.72
C GLN A 6 -3.37 18.91 -22.24
N ILE A 7 -3.18 18.79 -20.93
CA ILE A 7 -2.02 18.09 -20.35
C ILE A 7 -2.00 16.62 -20.80
N ARG A 8 -3.15 15.93 -20.71
CA ARG A 8 -3.28 14.52 -21.11
C ARG A 8 -3.05 14.31 -22.60
N ALA A 9 -3.54 15.20 -23.46
CA ALA A 9 -3.28 15.13 -24.89
C ALA A 9 -1.78 15.24 -25.22
N LYS A 10 -1.04 16.11 -24.51
CA LYS A 10 0.41 16.24 -24.64
C LYS A 10 1.14 14.96 -24.21
N LEU A 11 0.77 14.39 -23.07
CA LEU A 11 1.35 13.13 -22.56
C LEU A 11 1.30 11.97 -23.57
N ILE A 12 0.21 11.89 -24.33
CA ILE A 12 0.02 10.84 -25.34
C ILE A 12 0.49 11.24 -26.75
N GLY A 13 1.22 12.35 -26.89
CA GLY A 13 1.79 12.79 -28.16
C GLY A 13 0.78 13.33 -29.18
N ARG A 14 -0.39 13.80 -28.75
CA ARG A 14 -1.36 14.46 -29.64
C ARG A 14 -1.13 15.98 -29.67
N ILE A 15 -1.21 16.58 -30.85
CA ILE A 15 -1.03 18.03 -31.06
C ILE A 15 -2.24 18.78 -30.48
N ALA A 16 -1.99 19.81 -29.65
CA ALA A 16 -3.00 20.55 -28.89
C ALA A 16 -4.02 21.36 -29.72
N PHE A 17 -3.85 21.47 -31.04
CA PHE A 17 -4.67 22.35 -31.90
C PHE A 17 -6.06 21.78 -32.28
N ASP A 18 -6.38 20.53 -31.91
CA ASP A 18 -7.66 19.85 -32.24
C ASP A 18 -8.53 19.52 -31.01
N ILE A 19 -8.30 20.16 -29.86
CA ILE A 19 -9.14 19.95 -28.67
C ILE A 19 -10.20 21.06 -28.62
N PRO A 20 -11.46 20.82 -29.05
CA PRO A 20 -12.52 21.82 -28.91
C PRO A 20 -12.68 22.21 -27.44
N SER A 21 -12.96 23.50 -27.18
CA SER A 21 -13.22 23.96 -25.82
C SER A 21 -14.44 23.24 -25.23
N PHE A 22 -14.44 23.09 -23.91
CA PHE A 22 -15.51 22.45 -23.17
C PHE A 22 -16.91 22.94 -23.54
N GLU A 23 -17.07 24.26 -23.58
CA GLU A 23 -18.32 24.94 -23.91
C GLU A 23 -18.84 24.57 -25.30
N HIS A 24 -17.94 24.25 -26.24
CA HIS A 24 -18.31 23.86 -27.59
C HIS A 24 -18.85 22.42 -27.65
N VAL A 25 -18.35 21.51 -26.82
CA VAL A 25 -18.86 20.12 -26.73
C VAL A 25 -20.20 20.08 -25.97
N ALA A 26 -20.34 20.87 -24.91
CA ALA A 26 -21.55 20.96 -24.10
C ALA A 26 -22.73 21.63 -24.84
N ASN A 27 -22.48 22.63 -25.70
CA ASN A 27 -23.54 23.34 -26.44
C ASN A 27 -24.10 22.56 -27.65
N HIS A 28 -23.40 21.55 -28.17
CA HIS A 28 -23.76 20.92 -29.44
C HIS A 28 -24.37 19.52 -29.33
N THR A 29 -24.34 18.88 -28.15
CA THR A 29 -24.96 17.58 -27.93
C THR A 29 -25.37 17.41 -26.47
N LYS A 30 -26.65 17.06 -26.20
CA LYS A 30 -26.99 16.42 -24.91
C LYS A 30 -26.09 15.17 -24.77
N PRO A 31 -25.44 14.94 -23.62
CA PRO A 31 -24.64 13.74 -23.44
C PRO A 31 -25.51 12.52 -23.73
N SER A 32 -24.98 11.57 -24.51
CA SER A 32 -25.74 10.39 -24.94
C SER A 32 -26.04 9.44 -23.79
N LYS A 33 -25.34 9.59 -22.66
CA LYS A 33 -25.42 8.77 -21.45
C LYS A 33 -25.31 9.66 -20.19
N PRO A 34 -26.01 9.33 -19.09
CA PRO A 34 -26.00 10.09 -17.83
C PRO A 34 -24.62 10.41 -17.23
N TRP A 35 -23.62 9.56 -17.45
CA TRP A 35 -22.25 9.67 -16.92
C TRP A 35 -21.23 10.32 -17.90
N MET A 36 -21.71 10.82 -19.04
CA MET A 36 -20.87 11.58 -19.98
C MET A 36 -20.94 13.08 -19.73
N GLN A 37 -21.17 13.50 -18.48
CA GLN A 37 -21.17 14.90 -18.12
C GLN A 37 -19.73 15.41 -18.19
N PRO A 38 -19.42 16.31 -19.14
CA PRO A 38 -18.03 16.54 -19.47
C PRO A 38 -17.30 17.30 -18.33
N TYR A 39 -18.04 17.98 -17.44
CA TYR A 39 -17.50 18.80 -16.35
C TYR A 39 -17.18 18.00 -15.10
N LEU A 40 -17.70 16.77 -15.02
CA LEU A 40 -17.38 15.83 -13.96
C LEU A 40 -16.03 15.17 -14.26
N PHE A 41 -15.24 15.01 -13.20
CA PHE A 41 -14.01 14.24 -13.27
C PHE A 41 -14.36 12.76 -13.30
N GLU A 42 -13.65 11.98 -14.11
CA GLU A 42 -13.99 10.57 -14.35
C GLU A 42 -15.52 10.36 -14.53
N GLY A 43 -16.20 11.24 -15.26
CA GLY A 43 -17.61 11.08 -15.66
C GLY A 43 -18.69 11.33 -14.60
N ASP A 44 -18.42 11.03 -13.34
CA ASP A 44 -19.40 11.05 -12.23
C ASP A 44 -18.82 11.60 -10.90
N ILE A 45 -17.62 12.17 -10.92
CA ILE A 45 -16.99 12.73 -9.72
C ILE A 45 -17.04 14.25 -9.72
N VAL A 46 -17.64 14.81 -8.67
CA VAL A 46 -17.52 16.24 -8.33
C VAL A 46 -16.27 16.46 -7.48
N LEU A 47 -15.34 17.26 -8.00
CA LEU A 47 -14.10 17.61 -7.30
C LEU A 47 -14.25 18.95 -6.56
N THR A 48 -13.69 19.02 -5.36
CA THR A 48 -13.36 20.30 -4.73
C THR A 48 -12.20 20.98 -5.44
N ASP A 49 -12.05 22.30 -5.26
CA ASP A 49 -10.95 23.08 -5.85
C ASP A 49 -9.57 22.51 -5.47
N ASN A 50 -9.41 22.04 -4.23
CA ASN A 50 -8.17 21.44 -3.75
C ASN A 50 -7.89 20.10 -4.45
N GLN A 51 -8.90 19.23 -4.57
CA GLN A 51 -8.76 17.96 -5.28
C GLN A 51 -8.41 18.17 -6.75
N LEU A 52 -9.10 19.09 -7.44
CA LEU A 52 -8.82 19.43 -8.83
C LEU A 52 -7.40 19.99 -9.00
N SER A 53 -6.98 20.89 -8.13
CA SER A 53 -5.63 21.48 -8.17
C SER A 53 -4.54 20.42 -7.98
N ASN A 54 -4.75 19.47 -7.07
CA ASN A 54 -3.82 18.36 -6.85
C ASN A 54 -3.74 17.43 -8.07
N ILE A 55 -4.88 17.11 -8.68
CA ILE A 55 -4.92 16.30 -9.90
C ILE A 55 -4.17 16.99 -11.04
N ILE A 56 -4.43 18.28 -11.28
CA ILE A 56 -3.74 19.05 -12.33
C ILE A 56 -2.22 19.05 -12.07
N SER A 57 -1.79 19.40 -10.86
CA SER A 57 -0.37 19.48 -10.49
C SER A 57 0.36 18.16 -10.72
N ASN A 58 -0.28 17.04 -10.38
CA ASN A 58 0.34 15.74 -10.58
C ASN A 58 0.47 15.37 -12.06
N ASN A 59 -0.53 15.69 -12.89
CA ASN A 59 -0.48 15.46 -14.33
C ASN A 59 0.58 16.33 -15.02
N GLU A 60 0.75 17.58 -14.58
CA GLU A 60 1.83 18.46 -15.04
C GLU A 60 3.21 17.89 -14.68
N PHE A 61 3.35 17.32 -13.48
CA PHE A 61 4.58 16.66 -13.06
C PHE A 61 4.91 15.42 -13.92
N GLU A 62 3.94 14.57 -14.27
CA GLU A 62 4.18 13.44 -15.19
C GLU A 62 4.58 13.90 -16.59
N LEU A 63 3.98 14.99 -17.09
CA LEU A 63 4.38 15.56 -18.38
C LEU A 63 5.82 16.04 -18.35
N TYR A 64 6.20 16.75 -17.30
CA TYR A 64 7.58 17.18 -17.08
C TYR A 64 8.56 16.00 -16.98
N MET A 65 8.20 14.93 -16.27
CA MET A 65 9.05 13.74 -16.14
C MET A 65 9.20 12.99 -17.47
N GLN A 66 8.17 12.95 -18.32
CA GLN A 66 8.25 12.35 -19.65
C GLN A 66 9.22 13.12 -20.56
N GLU A 67 9.15 14.46 -20.55
CA GLU A 67 10.07 15.32 -21.31
C GLU A 67 11.54 15.15 -20.86
N ILE A 68 11.79 14.89 -19.57
CA ILE A 68 13.14 14.61 -19.04
C ILE A 68 13.62 13.20 -19.42
N ASN A 69 12.75 12.20 -19.39
CA ASN A 69 13.15 10.82 -19.67
C ASN A 69 13.53 10.64 -21.15
N GLU A 70 12.83 11.33 -22.05
CA GLU A 70 13.18 11.42 -23.48
C GLU A 70 14.56 12.08 -23.73
N SER A 71 15.06 12.88 -22.79
CA SER A 71 16.34 13.60 -22.92
C SER A 71 17.53 12.98 -22.17
N THR A 72 17.32 12.00 -21.27
CA THR A 72 18.40 11.54 -20.35
C THR A 72 18.66 10.04 -20.27
N ASN A 73 17.86 9.15 -20.90
CA ASN A 73 18.00 7.69 -20.75
C ASN A 73 18.16 7.26 -19.26
N ALA A 74 17.49 7.95 -18.35
CA ALA A 74 17.64 7.77 -16.91
C ALA A 74 16.60 6.77 -16.35
N ILE A 75 17.00 6.08 -15.28
CA ILE A 75 16.33 4.95 -14.65
C ILE A 75 14.89 5.27 -14.25
N ASP A 76 13.97 4.33 -14.52
CA ASP A 76 12.58 4.31 -14.05
C ASP A 76 12.49 4.44 -12.51
N ILE A 77 12.22 5.65 -12.02
CA ILE A 77 11.94 5.90 -10.60
C ILE A 77 10.47 5.55 -10.35
N GLN A 78 10.15 4.25 -10.31
CA GLN A 78 8.89 3.75 -9.79
C GLN A 78 9.08 3.19 -8.38
N GLN A 79 9.11 4.05 -7.36
CA GLN A 79 8.80 3.60 -6.01
C GLN A 79 7.28 3.50 -5.85
N ARG A 80 6.75 2.30 -6.15
CA ARG A 80 5.34 1.94 -6.05
C ARG A 80 4.87 1.86 -4.61
N LYS A 81 3.74 2.50 -4.30
CA LYS A 81 2.87 2.14 -3.16
C LYS A 81 1.46 1.86 -3.70
N LYS A 82 0.84 0.76 -3.25
CA LYS A 82 -0.46 0.29 -3.77
C LYS A 82 -1.66 0.96 -3.10
N ARG A 83 -2.54 1.62 -3.88
CA ARG A 83 -3.49 2.65 -3.39
C ARG A 83 -4.82 2.72 -4.25
N THR A 84 -6.07 2.89 -3.70
CA THR A 84 -7.43 2.99 -4.38
C THR A 84 -8.45 3.97 -3.73
N LEU A 85 -8.61 3.97 -2.40
CA LEU A 85 -9.47 4.90 -1.63
C LEU A 85 -8.72 6.21 -1.37
N THR A 86 -9.33 7.38 -1.21
CA THR A 86 -8.55 8.60 -0.87
C THR A 86 -7.63 8.40 0.33
N SER A 87 -6.36 8.76 0.16
CA SER A 87 -5.34 8.73 1.22
C SER A 87 -5.48 9.88 2.22
N GLU A 88 -6.27 10.89 1.85
CA GLU A 88 -6.51 12.05 2.67
C GLU A 88 -7.55 11.71 3.73
N THR A 89 -7.08 11.35 4.92
CA THR A 89 -7.94 10.89 6.02
C THR A 89 -8.88 11.96 6.56
N SER A 90 -8.64 13.25 6.27
CA SER A 90 -9.58 14.35 6.59
C SER A 90 -10.88 14.27 5.79
N LEU A 91 -10.85 13.61 4.63
CA LEU A 91 -12.02 13.34 3.79
C LEU A 91 -12.75 12.06 4.20
N TRP A 92 -12.30 11.34 5.23
CA TRP A 92 -13.00 10.15 5.70
C TRP A 92 -14.15 10.55 6.63
N TRP A 93 -15.24 9.80 6.57
CA TRP A 93 -16.30 9.92 7.57
C TRP A 93 -15.80 9.46 8.94
N THR A 94 -15.98 10.30 9.96
CA THR A 94 -15.45 10.06 11.31
C THR A 94 -16.54 9.85 12.36
N GLU A 95 -17.77 10.24 12.02
CA GLU A 95 -18.95 10.11 12.88
C GLU A 95 -19.98 9.22 12.18
N PHE A 96 -20.61 8.35 12.97
CA PHE A 96 -21.62 7.41 12.53
C PHE A 96 -22.81 7.47 13.50
N PRO A 97 -24.06 7.38 13.01
CA PRO A 97 -24.45 7.16 11.62
C PRO A 97 -24.17 8.34 10.69
N ILE A 98 -23.93 8.07 9.40
CA ILE A 98 -23.83 9.11 8.36
C ILE A 98 -25.25 9.67 8.14
N PRO A 99 -25.49 10.95 8.43
CA PRO A 99 -26.81 11.55 8.24
C PRO A 99 -27.09 11.77 6.75
N TYR A 100 -28.31 11.47 6.32
CA TYR A 100 -28.75 11.72 4.95
C TYR A 100 -30.18 12.22 4.84
N ILE A 101 -30.49 12.84 3.71
CA ILE A 101 -31.84 13.24 3.29
C ILE A 101 -32.08 12.82 1.84
N ILE A 102 -33.35 12.58 1.49
CA ILE A 102 -33.76 12.21 0.12
C ILE A 102 -34.75 13.25 -0.38
N ASP A 103 -34.43 13.90 -1.50
CA ASP A 103 -35.35 14.80 -2.17
C ASP A 103 -36.57 14.06 -2.73
N SER A 104 -37.72 14.75 -2.78
CA SER A 104 -39.00 14.14 -3.15
C SER A 104 -39.06 13.54 -4.56
N ASP A 105 -38.19 13.99 -5.46
CA ASP A 105 -38.14 13.53 -6.86
C ASP A 105 -37.19 12.33 -7.06
N VAL A 106 -36.50 11.89 -6.01
CA VAL A 106 -35.59 10.75 -6.03
C VAL A 106 -36.33 9.46 -5.70
N ASP A 107 -35.95 8.37 -6.38
CA ASP A 107 -36.41 7.02 -6.06
C ASP A 107 -35.84 6.57 -4.70
N SER A 108 -36.62 6.75 -3.64
CA SER A 108 -36.21 6.44 -2.26
C SER A 108 -35.87 4.96 -2.08
N ASP A 109 -36.61 4.06 -2.74
CA ASP A 109 -36.38 2.62 -2.64
C ASP A 109 -34.99 2.26 -3.19
N ALA A 110 -34.60 2.84 -4.32
CA ALA A 110 -33.26 2.63 -4.88
C ALA A 110 -32.15 3.14 -3.95
N VAL A 111 -32.35 4.31 -3.32
CA VAL A 111 -31.39 4.88 -2.35
C VAL A 111 -31.26 3.97 -1.13
N GLU A 112 -32.38 3.55 -0.54
CA GLU A 112 -32.41 2.66 0.62
C GLU A 112 -31.72 1.33 0.32
N GLN A 113 -31.97 0.71 -0.83
CA GLN A 113 -31.28 -0.53 -1.23
C GLN A 113 -29.77 -0.32 -1.43
N GLY A 114 -29.35 0.82 -2.00
CA GLY A 114 -27.94 1.18 -2.12
C GLY A 114 -27.25 1.38 -0.76
N ILE A 115 -27.93 2.01 0.19
CA ILE A 115 -27.46 2.14 1.58
C ILE A 115 -27.37 0.76 2.25
N LEU A 116 -28.39 -0.10 2.07
CA LEU A 116 -28.41 -1.45 2.64
C LEU A 116 -27.25 -2.30 2.14
N ASN A 117 -26.84 -2.17 0.88
CA ASN A 117 -25.65 -2.85 0.36
C ASN A 117 -24.38 -2.55 1.18
N TRP A 118 -24.24 -1.31 1.68
CA TRP A 118 -23.14 -0.94 2.58
C TRP A 118 -23.39 -1.39 4.02
N VAL A 119 -24.58 -1.11 4.56
CA VAL A 119 -24.95 -1.44 5.96
C VAL A 119 -24.89 -2.95 6.23
N ASP A 120 -25.30 -3.79 5.28
CA ASP A 120 -25.30 -5.24 5.45
C ASP A 120 -23.92 -5.88 5.38
N ASN A 121 -22.98 -5.18 4.75
CA ASN A 121 -21.66 -5.71 4.44
C ASN A 121 -20.53 -5.07 5.25
N THR A 122 -20.82 -3.99 5.98
CA THR A 122 -19.82 -3.20 6.70
C THR A 122 -20.30 -2.82 8.10
N CYS A 123 -19.46 -2.12 8.86
CA CYS A 123 -19.85 -1.48 10.11
C CYS A 123 -20.52 -0.10 9.93
N LEU A 124 -20.59 0.40 8.69
CA LEU A 124 -21.15 1.72 8.42
C LEU A 124 -22.63 1.72 8.77
N THR A 125 -23.10 2.83 9.31
CA THR A 125 -24.50 3.08 9.62
C THR A 125 -24.92 4.41 9.03
N PHE A 126 -26.19 4.53 8.67
CA PHE A 126 -26.77 5.69 8.03
C PHE A 126 -28.07 6.04 8.75
N GLU A 127 -28.40 7.33 8.84
CA GLU A 127 -29.61 7.83 9.49
C GLU A 127 -30.29 8.86 8.60
N GLU A 128 -31.56 8.62 8.26
CA GLU A 128 -32.37 9.62 7.58
C GLU A 128 -32.78 10.71 8.56
N ILE A 129 -32.54 11.97 8.21
CA ILE A 129 -32.80 13.11 9.07
C ILE A 129 -33.83 14.06 8.45
N SER A 130 -34.47 14.89 9.28
CA SER A 130 -35.42 15.92 8.82
C SER A 130 -34.88 17.35 8.91
N ASN A 131 -33.74 17.55 9.58
CA ASN A 131 -33.13 18.86 9.77
C ASN A 131 -31.59 18.76 9.67
N THR A 132 -31.04 19.33 8.62
CA THR A 132 -29.60 19.33 8.34
C THR A 132 -28.80 20.26 9.26
N SER A 133 -29.43 21.24 9.90
CA SER A 133 -28.76 22.29 10.70
C SER A 133 -28.04 21.77 11.95
N ALA A 134 -28.35 20.54 12.38
CA ALA A 134 -27.75 19.91 13.56
C ALA A 134 -26.46 19.14 13.24
N TYR A 135 -26.06 19.06 11.96
CA TYR A 135 -24.97 18.22 11.48
C TYR A 135 -23.95 19.02 10.68
N ASP A 136 -22.66 18.75 10.93
CA ASP A 136 -21.55 19.39 10.20
C ASP A 136 -21.40 18.83 8.78
N SER A 137 -21.93 17.64 8.50
CA SER A 137 -21.87 17.00 7.18
C SER A 137 -23.06 16.10 6.97
N VAL A 138 -23.73 16.22 5.82
CA VAL A 138 -24.95 15.48 5.46
C VAL A 138 -24.87 15.06 4.00
N LEU A 139 -25.30 13.84 3.68
CA LEU A 139 -25.54 13.42 2.31
C LEU A 139 -26.96 13.84 1.86
N GLU A 140 -27.08 14.56 0.76
CA GLU A 140 -28.37 14.92 0.16
C GLU A 140 -28.52 14.20 -1.18
N PHE A 141 -29.45 13.24 -1.25
CA PHE A 141 -29.76 12.57 -2.50
C PHE A 141 -30.72 13.44 -3.32
N ILE A 142 -30.28 13.85 -4.51
CA ILE A 142 -31.02 14.77 -5.40
C ILE A 142 -31.34 14.12 -6.75
N TYR A 143 -32.38 14.61 -7.42
CA TYR A 143 -32.67 14.25 -8.81
C TYR A 143 -31.95 15.22 -9.76
N GLY A 144 -30.65 14.98 -10.00
CA GLY A 144 -29.82 15.80 -10.88
C GLY A 144 -29.67 15.24 -12.30
N ASP A 145 -28.85 15.92 -13.11
CA ASP A 145 -28.53 15.52 -14.49
C ASP A 145 -27.46 14.42 -14.55
N GLY A 146 -27.83 13.23 -14.09
CA GLY A 146 -27.01 12.02 -14.16
C GLY A 146 -26.75 11.40 -12.80
N CYS A 147 -25.73 10.53 -12.73
CA CYS A 147 -25.29 9.87 -11.51
C CYS A 147 -23.94 10.47 -11.14
N TYR A 148 -23.82 11.06 -9.95
CA TYR A 148 -22.55 11.62 -9.50
C TYR A 148 -22.49 11.89 -8.00
N SER A 149 -21.27 12.00 -7.50
CA SER A 149 -20.99 12.22 -6.07
C SER A 149 -19.63 12.90 -5.86
N TYR A 150 -19.42 13.43 -4.66
CA TYR A 150 -18.10 13.91 -4.23
C TYR A 150 -17.22 12.75 -3.78
N ILE A 151 -15.90 12.93 -3.81
CA ILE A 151 -14.97 11.99 -3.16
C ILE A 151 -14.82 12.32 -1.68
N GLY A 152 -15.32 11.43 -0.83
CA GLY A 152 -15.21 11.55 0.63
C GLY A 152 -16.20 12.55 1.24
N ARG A 153 -15.99 12.84 2.52
CA ARG A 153 -16.71 13.84 3.30
C ARG A 153 -16.13 15.23 3.04
N VAL A 154 -16.85 16.05 2.28
CA VAL A 154 -16.41 17.41 1.91
C VAL A 154 -16.93 18.51 2.85
N GLY A 155 -17.88 18.18 3.73
CA GLY A 155 -18.46 19.11 4.70
C GLY A 155 -19.78 19.73 4.24
N GLY A 156 -20.58 20.23 5.21
CA GLY A 156 -21.90 20.78 4.93
C GLY A 156 -22.87 19.76 4.32
N VAL A 157 -23.90 20.24 3.65
CA VAL A 157 -24.76 19.38 2.83
C VAL A 157 -24.03 19.10 1.51
N GLN A 158 -23.68 17.84 1.26
CA GLN A 158 -23.03 17.40 0.03
C GLN A 158 -23.98 16.51 -0.78
N GLN A 159 -24.08 16.80 -2.07
CA GLN A 159 -25.07 16.16 -2.93
C GLN A 159 -24.57 14.86 -3.54
N ILE A 160 -25.49 13.90 -3.65
CA ILE A 160 -25.37 12.69 -4.47
C ILE A 160 -26.52 12.71 -5.48
N SER A 161 -26.22 12.81 -6.76
CA SER A 161 -27.24 12.83 -7.80
C SER A 161 -27.64 11.41 -8.19
N ILE A 162 -28.92 11.10 -8.06
CA ILE A 162 -29.56 9.88 -8.55
C ILE A 162 -30.61 10.30 -9.59
N GLY A 163 -30.12 10.70 -10.76
CA GLY A 163 -30.95 11.17 -11.87
C GLY A 163 -31.59 10.05 -12.69
N TYR A 164 -32.02 10.40 -13.90
CA TYR A 164 -32.61 9.45 -14.85
C TYR A 164 -31.66 8.28 -15.17
N GLY A 165 -32.12 7.05 -14.92
CA GLY A 165 -31.36 5.82 -15.17
C GLY A 165 -30.38 5.44 -14.07
N CYS A 166 -30.32 6.19 -12.96
CA CYS A 166 -29.42 5.93 -11.83
C CYS A 166 -30.09 5.13 -10.70
N ASN A 167 -31.39 4.83 -10.78
CA ASN A 167 -32.17 4.17 -9.74
C ASN A 167 -31.95 2.64 -9.66
N VAL A 168 -30.74 2.19 -9.99
CA VAL A 168 -30.29 0.80 -9.82
C VAL A 168 -29.47 0.73 -8.54
N PRO A 169 -29.77 -0.17 -7.59
CA PRO A 169 -29.08 -0.21 -6.29
C PRO A 169 -27.56 -0.28 -6.37
N GLY A 170 -26.99 -0.99 -7.36
CA GLY A 170 -25.54 -1.04 -7.58
C GLY A 170 -24.96 0.30 -8.05
N ILE A 171 -25.70 1.11 -8.81
CA ILE A 171 -25.32 2.48 -9.18
C ILE A 171 -25.38 3.38 -7.93
N VAL A 172 -26.46 3.33 -7.15
CA VAL A 172 -26.53 4.11 -5.89
C VAL A 172 -25.38 3.71 -4.95
N SER A 173 -25.05 2.42 -4.86
CA SER A 173 -23.92 1.92 -4.06
C SER A 173 -22.58 2.47 -4.56
N HIS A 174 -22.41 2.63 -5.87
CA HIS A 174 -21.24 3.24 -6.50
C HIS A 174 -21.10 4.72 -6.10
N GLU A 175 -22.18 5.50 -6.19
CA GLU A 175 -22.17 6.92 -5.81
C GLU A 175 -21.94 7.13 -4.30
N ILE A 176 -22.52 6.27 -3.47
CA ILE A 176 -22.20 6.23 -2.03
C ILE A 176 -20.72 5.85 -1.84
N GLY A 177 -20.19 4.92 -2.64
CA GLY A 177 -18.78 4.56 -2.66
C GLY A 177 -17.87 5.77 -2.87
N HIS A 178 -18.16 6.63 -3.83
CA HIS A 178 -17.45 7.90 -4.01
C HIS A 178 -17.51 8.76 -2.75
N SER A 179 -18.69 8.93 -2.14
CA SER A 179 -18.84 9.71 -0.90
C SER A 179 -18.07 9.11 0.29
N LEU A 180 -17.77 7.80 0.27
CA LEU A 180 -16.92 7.12 1.25
C LEU A 180 -15.42 7.26 0.95
N GLY A 181 -15.06 7.81 -0.22
CA GLY A 181 -13.70 8.13 -0.63
C GLY A 181 -13.17 7.29 -1.80
N TYR A 182 -14.00 6.53 -2.50
CA TYR A 182 -13.53 5.78 -3.67
C TYR A 182 -13.22 6.67 -4.86
N TYR A 183 -12.09 6.36 -5.51
CA TYR A 183 -11.89 6.62 -6.93
C TYR A 183 -12.33 5.40 -7.75
N HIS A 184 -12.38 5.53 -9.06
CA HIS A 184 -12.59 4.38 -9.92
C HIS A 184 -11.44 3.37 -9.86
N GLU A 185 -11.77 2.10 -10.01
CA GLU A 185 -10.78 1.01 -10.05
C GLU A 185 -9.87 1.14 -11.27
N HIS A 186 -10.40 1.58 -12.41
CA HIS A 186 -9.63 1.80 -13.63
C HIS A 186 -8.68 3.01 -13.55
N ALA A 187 -8.87 3.90 -12.58
CA ALA A 187 -7.99 5.04 -12.34
C ALA A 187 -6.78 4.69 -11.46
N ARG A 188 -6.67 3.45 -10.97
CA ARG A 188 -5.54 3.01 -10.15
C ARG A 188 -4.19 3.24 -10.81
N PHE A 189 -3.21 3.67 -10.02
CA PHE A 189 -1.81 3.82 -10.46
C PHE A 189 -1.22 2.52 -11.06
N ASP A 190 -1.69 1.33 -10.64
CA ASP A 190 -1.27 0.01 -11.14
C ASP A 190 -2.16 -0.59 -12.24
N ARG A 191 -3.16 0.15 -12.76
CA ARG A 191 -4.15 -0.38 -13.73
C ARG A 191 -3.55 -0.96 -15.01
N ASN A 192 -2.41 -0.44 -15.47
CA ASN A 192 -1.71 -0.90 -16.68
C ASN A 192 -1.09 -2.32 -16.56
N SER A 193 -1.22 -3.00 -15.42
CA SER A 193 -0.87 -4.43 -15.28
C SER A 193 -2.07 -5.37 -15.43
N TYR A 194 -3.25 -4.81 -15.74
CA TYR A 194 -4.53 -5.52 -15.79
C TYR A 194 -5.38 -5.10 -17.01
N VAL A 195 -5.29 -3.84 -17.41
CA VAL A 195 -6.03 -3.27 -18.54
C VAL A 195 -5.20 -2.32 -19.38
N ASP A 196 -5.51 -2.31 -20.68
CA ASP A 196 -5.03 -1.36 -21.67
C ASP A 196 -6.10 -0.32 -21.99
N VAL A 197 -5.74 0.96 -21.88
CA VAL A 197 -6.59 2.07 -22.33
C VAL A 197 -6.29 2.40 -23.80
N VAL A 198 -7.25 2.15 -24.67
CA VAL A 198 -7.15 2.37 -26.13
C VAL A 198 -7.51 3.81 -26.47
N THR A 199 -6.57 4.72 -26.27
CA THR A 199 -6.73 6.17 -26.50
C THR A 199 -7.11 6.55 -27.94
N ALA A 200 -6.92 5.66 -28.91
CA ALA A 200 -7.40 5.84 -30.28
C ALA A 200 -8.93 5.85 -30.39
N ASN A 201 -9.63 5.17 -29.49
CA ASN A 201 -11.10 5.07 -29.47
C ASN A 201 -11.76 6.15 -28.59
N ILE A 202 -10.96 6.98 -27.90
CA ILE A 202 -11.42 8.02 -26.98
C ILE A 202 -11.34 9.40 -27.68
N PRO A 203 -12.41 10.21 -27.70
CA PRO A 203 -12.31 11.59 -28.18
C PRO A 203 -11.32 12.41 -27.34
N ALA A 204 -10.61 13.36 -27.97
CA ALA A 204 -9.60 14.17 -27.29
C ALA A 204 -10.15 14.90 -26.03
N ALA A 205 -11.41 15.35 -26.09
CA ALA A 205 -12.09 16.04 -24.98
C ALA A 205 -12.39 15.15 -23.75
N TYR A 206 -12.21 13.83 -23.86
CA TYR A 206 -12.45 12.87 -22.76
C TYR A 206 -11.20 12.10 -22.34
N LEU A 207 -10.02 12.46 -22.82
CA LEU A 207 -8.77 11.78 -22.44
C LEU A 207 -8.49 11.88 -20.94
N SER A 208 -8.85 13.00 -20.30
CA SER A 208 -8.70 13.17 -18.85
C SER A 208 -9.56 12.21 -18.02
N GLN A 209 -10.63 11.66 -18.58
CA GLN A 209 -11.53 10.71 -17.92
C GLN A 209 -10.86 9.34 -17.67
N PHE A 210 -9.69 9.10 -18.28
CA PHE A 210 -8.88 7.90 -18.08
C PHE A 210 -7.57 8.22 -17.37
N SER A 211 -7.47 9.35 -16.69
CA SER A 211 -6.29 9.70 -15.92
C SER A 211 -6.01 8.64 -14.85
N LYS A 212 -4.73 8.31 -14.63
CA LYS A 212 -4.37 7.55 -13.43
C LYS A 212 -4.28 8.53 -12.26
N THR A 213 -4.81 8.13 -11.12
CA THR A 213 -4.59 8.81 -9.85
C THR A 213 -3.29 8.30 -9.22
N TYR A 214 -2.55 9.18 -8.54
CA TYR A 214 -1.18 8.90 -8.12
C TYR A 214 -1.12 8.02 -6.88
N SER A 215 -0.02 7.28 -6.76
CA SER A 215 0.18 6.30 -5.68
C SER A 215 0.20 6.90 -4.28
N ASP A 216 0.38 8.21 -4.14
CA ASP A 216 0.31 8.92 -2.88
C ASP A 216 -1.12 9.31 -2.51
N GLN A 217 -2.00 9.54 -3.49
CA GLN A 217 -3.37 10.05 -3.31
C GLN A 217 -4.43 9.01 -2.97
N MET A 218 -4.20 7.73 -3.25
CA MET A 218 -5.19 6.66 -3.04
C MET A 218 -4.75 5.70 -1.89
N ILE A 219 -5.44 4.61 -1.45
CA ILE A 219 -5.02 3.54 -0.48
C ILE A 219 -5.73 2.20 -0.82
N THR A 220 -5.02 1.08 -1.01
CA THR A 220 -5.64 -0.23 -1.37
C THR A 220 -5.76 -1.17 -0.20
N PHE A 221 -5.08 -0.88 0.90
CA PHE A 221 -4.95 -1.79 2.03
C PHE A 221 -4.40 -3.18 1.62
N GLY A 222 -3.60 -3.23 0.54
CA GLY A 222 -3.05 -4.48 0.01
C GLY A 222 -4.03 -5.32 -0.80
N VAL A 223 -5.25 -4.83 -1.06
CA VAL A 223 -6.23 -5.48 -1.94
C VAL A 223 -5.79 -5.34 -3.40
N GLU A 224 -5.88 -6.43 -4.15
CA GLU A 224 -5.50 -6.47 -5.57
C GLU A 224 -6.47 -5.67 -6.46
N TYR A 225 -6.12 -5.53 -7.74
CA TYR A 225 -6.98 -4.89 -8.73
C TYR A 225 -8.17 -5.79 -9.05
N ASP A 226 -9.39 -5.29 -8.89
CA ASP A 226 -10.60 -6.09 -9.08
C ASP A 226 -11.37 -5.68 -10.35
N LEU A 227 -11.23 -6.50 -11.39
CA LEU A 227 -11.92 -6.31 -12.67
C LEU A 227 -13.46 -6.39 -12.55
N GLY A 228 -13.99 -6.97 -11.48
CA GLY A 228 -15.43 -7.00 -11.21
C GLY A 228 -15.93 -5.95 -10.22
N SER A 229 -15.07 -5.00 -9.80
CA SER A 229 -15.45 -3.91 -8.91
C SER A 229 -16.60 -3.09 -9.50
N VAL A 230 -17.56 -2.68 -8.64
CA VAL A 230 -18.61 -1.74 -9.06
C VAL A 230 -18.03 -0.38 -9.46
N MET A 231 -16.82 -0.07 -8.98
CA MET A 231 -16.06 1.15 -9.30
C MET A 231 -15.26 1.02 -10.60
N HIS A 232 -15.38 -0.08 -11.35
CA HIS A 232 -14.71 -0.24 -12.64
C HIS A 232 -15.59 0.29 -13.77
N TYR A 233 -14.99 0.99 -14.74
CA TYR A 233 -15.66 1.39 -15.97
C TYR A 233 -16.02 0.21 -16.87
N ASP A 234 -17.03 0.41 -17.71
CA ASP A 234 -17.37 -0.52 -18.78
C ASP A 234 -16.36 -0.47 -19.94
N PRO A 235 -16.30 -1.53 -20.78
CA PRO A 235 -15.35 -1.60 -21.90
C PRO A 235 -15.43 -0.44 -22.89
N TYR A 236 -16.59 0.19 -23.02
CA TYR A 236 -16.92 1.16 -24.06
C TYR A 236 -17.10 2.58 -23.51
N ALA A 237 -16.70 2.83 -22.26
CA ALA A 237 -16.76 4.14 -21.63
C ALA A 237 -16.13 5.21 -22.55
N PHE A 238 -16.84 6.31 -22.81
CA PHE A 238 -16.39 7.42 -23.66
C PHE A 238 -15.93 7.05 -25.08
N SER A 239 -16.37 5.91 -25.63
CA SER A 239 -16.03 5.50 -27.00
C SER A 239 -16.63 6.45 -28.05
N SER A 240 -15.81 6.87 -29.01
CA SER A 240 -16.25 7.68 -30.17
C SER A 240 -16.76 6.86 -31.35
N ASN A 241 -16.41 5.57 -31.38
CA ASN A 241 -16.56 4.72 -32.56
C ASN A 241 -17.21 3.36 -32.25
N GLY A 242 -17.76 3.21 -31.04
CA GLY A 242 -18.37 1.96 -30.56
C GLY A 242 -17.38 0.83 -30.26
N SER A 243 -16.08 1.07 -30.43
CA SER A 243 -15.04 0.10 -30.06
C SER A 243 -14.60 0.28 -28.61
N ALA A 244 -14.10 -0.79 -27.99
CA ALA A 244 -13.69 -0.77 -26.59
C ALA A 244 -12.56 0.25 -26.36
N THR A 245 -12.73 1.09 -25.34
CA THR A 245 -11.74 2.05 -24.82
C THR A 245 -10.92 1.43 -23.70
N ILE A 246 -11.44 0.43 -22.99
CA ILE A 246 -10.69 -0.37 -22.01
C ILE A 246 -10.69 -1.84 -22.47
N LYS A 247 -9.50 -2.39 -22.66
CA LYS A 247 -9.29 -3.82 -22.94
C LYS A 247 -8.64 -4.50 -21.76
N THR A 248 -9.15 -5.64 -21.35
CA THR A 248 -8.54 -6.44 -20.28
C THR A 248 -7.38 -7.27 -20.83
N ASP A 249 -6.27 -7.33 -20.10
CA ASP A 249 -5.09 -8.12 -20.50
C ASP A 249 -5.42 -9.61 -20.62
N GLU A 250 -6.32 -10.08 -19.75
CA GLU A 250 -6.89 -11.42 -19.80
C GLU A 250 -8.28 -11.38 -20.48
N PRO A 251 -8.42 -11.83 -21.75
CA PRO A 251 -9.63 -11.58 -22.55
C PRO A 251 -10.94 -12.14 -21.98
N ASN A 252 -10.87 -13.19 -21.15
CA ASN A 252 -12.05 -13.75 -20.50
C ASN A 252 -12.70 -12.77 -19.50
N TYR A 253 -11.99 -11.73 -19.05
CA TYR A 253 -12.54 -10.69 -18.17
C TYR A 253 -13.24 -9.55 -18.92
N GLN A 254 -13.22 -9.55 -20.26
CA GLN A 254 -13.69 -8.41 -21.03
C GLN A 254 -15.18 -8.10 -20.79
N ASP A 255 -16.00 -9.14 -20.57
CA ASP A 255 -17.42 -9.01 -20.21
C ASP A 255 -17.63 -8.99 -18.67
N THR A 256 -16.58 -8.88 -17.86
CA THR A 256 -16.66 -8.75 -16.39
C THR A 256 -16.66 -7.29 -15.94
N ILE A 257 -15.83 -6.45 -16.60
CA ILE A 257 -15.68 -5.05 -16.24
C ILE A 257 -16.96 -4.24 -16.52
N GLY A 258 -17.25 -3.26 -15.67
CA GLY A 258 -18.39 -2.35 -15.85
C GLY A 258 -19.72 -2.82 -15.27
N GLN A 259 -19.73 -3.92 -14.50
CA GLN A 259 -20.95 -4.37 -13.82
C GLN A 259 -21.48 -3.29 -12.86
N ARG A 260 -22.81 -3.19 -12.75
CA ARG A 260 -23.53 -2.23 -11.87
C ARG A 260 -24.62 -2.92 -11.04
N VAL A 261 -24.43 -4.21 -10.75
CA VAL A 261 -25.41 -5.02 -10.00
C VAL A 261 -25.16 -4.88 -8.50
N GLU A 262 -23.94 -5.11 -8.06
CA GLU A 262 -23.61 -5.17 -6.63
C GLU A 262 -22.14 -4.82 -6.35
N LEU A 263 -21.84 -4.55 -5.08
CA LEU A 263 -20.47 -4.38 -4.58
C LEU A 263 -19.70 -5.70 -4.70
N SER A 264 -18.47 -5.64 -5.20
CA SER A 264 -17.61 -6.82 -5.14
C SER A 264 -17.17 -7.10 -3.69
N PHE A 265 -16.71 -8.32 -3.42
CA PHE A 265 -16.12 -8.65 -2.12
C PHE A 265 -14.97 -7.71 -1.74
N ASN A 266 -14.18 -7.28 -2.73
CA ASN A 266 -13.05 -6.39 -2.52
C ASN A 266 -13.46 -4.92 -2.35
N ASP A 267 -14.56 -4.47 -2.96
CA ASP A 267 -15.15 -3.16 -2.68
C ASP A 267 -15.57 -3.06 -1.20
N ILE A 268 -16.17 -4.13 -0.68
CA ILE A 268 -16.55 -4.20 0.73
C ILE A 268 -15.31 -4.29 1.64
N LYS A 269 -14.34 -5.13 1.26
CA LYS A 269 -13.13 -5.37 2.06
C LYS A 269 -12.31 -4.10 2.29
N LYS A 270 -12.12 -3.30 1.24
CA LYS A 270 -11.40 -2.01 1.30
C LYS A 270 -12.10 -1.03 2.27
N ILE A 271 -13.43 -0.93 2.24
CA ILE A 271 -14.19 -0.09 3.21
C ILE A 271 -14.09 -0.63 4.63
N ASN A 272 -14.19 -1.95 4.82
CA ASN A 272 -14.04 -2.54 6.14
C ASN A 272 -12.63 -2.33 6.73
N PHE A 273 -11.59 -2.34 5.89
CA PHE A 273 -10.24 -2.01 6.33
C PHE A 273 -10.06 -0.52 6.64
N ALA A 274 -10.75 0.36 5.92
CA ALA A 274 -10.71 1.80 6.18
C ALA A 274 -11.46 2.19 7.47
N TYR A 275 -12.71 1.74 7.60
CA TYR A 275 -13.64 2.24 8.62
C TYR A 275 -13.90 1.25 9.77
N CYS A 276 -13.76 -0.05 9.54
CA CYS A 276 -14.29 -1.09 10.44
C CYS A 276 -13.21 -1.94 11.13
N ASN A 277 -11.93 -1.63 10.93
CA ASN A 277 -10.83 -2.43 11.46
C ASN A 277 -10.82 -2.51 13.00
N LYS A 278 -11.53 -1.59 13.68
CA LYS A 278 -11.68 -1.55 15.14
C LYS A 278 -12.98 -2.18 15.66
N SER A 279 -13.87 -2.65 14.79
CA SER A 279 -15.16 -3.22 15.20
C SER A 279 -15.02 -4.52 15.99
N CYS A 280 -13.96 -5.29 15.70
CA CYS A 280 -13.68 -6.55 16.40
C CYS A 280 -12.38 -6.47 17.20
N THR A 281 -12.45 -6.85 18.48
CA THR A 281 -11.29 -6.90 19.39
C THR A 281 -10.35 -8.06 19.06
N THR A 282 -10.92 -9.19 18.64
CA THR A 282 -10.18 -10.39 18.24
C THR A 282 -10.26 -10.57 16.74
N GLN A 283 -9.12 -10.86 16.12
CA GLN A 283 -9.04 -11.19 14.70
C GLN A 283 -9.00 -12.72 14.52
N LEU A 284 -9.83 -13.23 13.61
CA LEU A 284 -9.88 -14.64 13.25
C LEU A 284 -8.86 -14.96 12.14
N ASN A 285 -8.37 -16.20 12.10
CA ASN A 285 -7.49 -16.67 11.04
C ASN A 285 -8.29 -17.11 9.80
N CYS A 286 -8.89 -16.12 9.14
CA CYS A 286 -9.72 -16.32 7.97
C CYS A 286 -8.92 -16.85 6.78
N GLN A 287 -9.45 -17.87 6.11
CA GLN A 287 -8.84 -18.50 4.94
C GLN A 287 -9.22 -17.76 3.65
N ARG A 288 -8.52 -18.07 2.54
CA ARG A 288 -8.85 -17.61 1.17
C ARG A 288 -8.97 -16.09 1.05
N ASN A 289 -8.17 -15.36 1.82
CA ASN A 289 -8.19 -13.89 1.88
C ASN A 289 -9.52 -13.31 2.43
N GLY A 290 -10.29 -14.11 3.17
CA GLY A 290 -11.34 -13.62 4.05
C GLY A 290 -10.80 -12.75 5.19
N TYR A 291 -11.68 -12.10 5.93
CA TYR A 291 -11.32 -11.28 7.10
C TYR A 291 -12.42 -11.37 8.16
N THR A 292 -12.11 -11.02 9.41
CA THR A 292 -13.10 -11.05 10.50
C THR A 292 -14.29 -10.17 10.14
N ASP A 293 -15.50 -10.72 10.22
CA ASP A 293 -16.72 -9.99 9.88
C ASP A 293 -16.96 -8.89 10.93
N PRO A 294 -16.93 -7.60 10.56
CA PRO A 294 -17.12 -6.51 11.53
C PRO A 294 -18.53 -6.47 12.12
N LYS A 295 -19.53 -7.10 11.50
CA LYS A 295 -20.88 -7.24 12.06
C LYS A 295 -21.01 -8.48 12.95
N ASN A 296 -20.10 -9.44 12.84
CA ASN A 296 -20.11 -10.65 13.64
C ASN A 296 -18.68 -11.19 13.85
N CYS A 297 -18.04 -10.74 14.92
CA CYS A 297 -16.65 -11.10 15.25
C CYS A 297 -16.41 -12.58 15.56
N SER A 298 -17.45 -13.43 15.55
CA SER A 298 -17.34 -14.88 15.72
C SER A 298 -17.22 -15.63 14.39
N ARG A 299 -17.22 -14.94 13.25
CA ARG A 299 -17.05 -15.53 11.92
C ARG A 299 -16.26 -14.63 10.99
N CYS A 300 -15.74 -15.23 9.93
CA CYS A 300 -15.13 -14.52 8.82
C CYS A 300 -16.18 -14.08 7.80
N LYS A 301 -15.95 -12.92 7.20
CA LYS A 301 -16.56 -12.50 5.95
C LYS A 301 -15.75 -13.12 4.81
N CYS A 302 -16.42 -13.94 4.02
CA CYS A 302 -15.78 -14.80 3.04
C CYS A 302 -15.90 -14.26 1.62
N PRO A 303 -14.90 -14.55 0.76
CA PRO A 303 -15.03 -14.31 -0.66
C PRO A 303 -16.28 -14.95 -1.25
N GLU A 304 -16.80 -14.36 -2.32
CA GLU A 304 -17.98 -14.88 -2.99
C GLU A 304 -17.80 -16.35 -3.41
N GLY A 305 -18.79 -17.19 -3.11
CA GLY A 305 -18.77 -18.63 -3.36
C GLY A 305 -18.13 -19.48 -2.25
N ILE A 306 -17.54 -18.86 -1.23
CA ILE A 306 -16.91 -19.52 -0.08
C ILE A 306 -17.68 -19.20 1.21
N GLY A 307 -17.74 -20.17 2.12
CA GLY A 307 -18.47 -20.09 3.39
C GLY A 307 -17.75 -20.84 4.51
N GLY A 308 -18.49 -21.14 5.58
CA GLY A 308 -17.93 -21.63 6.83
C GLY A 308 -17.52 -20.49 7.76
N THR A 309 -17.20 -20.82 9.01
CA THR A 309 -16.78 -19.83 10.02
C THR A 309 -15.45 -19.18 9.65
N LEU A 310 -14.56 -19.93 9.00
CA LEU A 310 -13.21 -19.47 8.63
C LEU A 310 -12.99 -19.38 7.12
N CYS A 311 -14.05 -19.43 6.30
CA CYS A 311 -13.93 -19.40 4.83
C CYS A 311 -13.22 -20.63 4.24
N ASP A 312 -13.46 -21.79 4.83
CA ASP A 312 -12.77 -23.06 4.56
C ASP A 312 -13.52 -24.00 3.62
N VAL A 313 -14.80 -23.74 3.35
CA VAL A 313 -15.67 -24.60 2.52
C VAL A 313 -16.40 -23.81 1.42
N ALA A 314 -16.90 -24.48 0.39
CA ALA A 314 -17.83 -23.87 -0.56
C ALA A 314 -19.10 -23.37 0.16
N LEU A 315 -19.60 -22.19 -0.22
CA LEU A 315 -20.84 -21.64 0.30
C LEU A 315 -22.04 -22.39 -0.28
N THR A 316 -22.77 -23.10 0.57
CA THR A 316 -24.05 -23.74 0.19
C THR A 316 -25.09 -22.68 -0.16
N THR A 317 -25.64 -22.75 -1.37
CA THR A 317 -26.80 -21.94 -1.75
C THR A 317 -28.08 -22.58 -1.21
N THR A 318 -29.14 -21.78 -1.02
CA THR A 318 -30.43 -22.23 -0.45
C THR A 318 -31.13 -23.31 -1.28
N THR A 319 -30.69 -23.57 -2.51
CA THR A 319 -31.21 -24.61 -3.39
C THR A 319 -30.45 -25.93 -3.20
N THR A 320 -31.10 -26.94 -2.62
CA THR A 320 -30.55 -28.29 -2.34
C THR A 320 -30.20 -29.14 -3.58
N THR A 321 -30.12 -28.54 -4.77
CA THR A 321 -30.05 -29.23 -6.06
C THR A 321 -28.71 -29.08 -6.79
N CYS A 322 -27.67 -28.55 -6.13
CA CYS A 322 -26.32 -28.38 -6.69
C CYS A 322 -25.42 -29.62 -6.54
N GLY A 323 -25.90 -30.71 -5.95
CA GLY A 323 -25.10 -31.92 -5.72
C GLY A 323 -23.92 -31.67 -4.76
N VAL A 324 -22.78 -32.30 -5.03
CA VAL A 324 -21.56 -32.15 -4.23
C VAL A 324 -20.83 -30.87 -4.62
N ILE A 325 -20.66 -29.96 -3.66
CA ILE A 325 -20.08 -28.63 -3.90
C ILE A 325 -18.59 -28.51 -3.55
N ASN A 326 -18.08 -29.35 -2.64
CA ASN A 326 -16.64 -29.44 -2.36
C ASN A 326 -16.08 -30.62 -3.16
N LEU A 327 -15.29 -30.31 -4.19
CA LEU A 327 -14.80 -31.23 -5.19
C LEU A 327 -13.28 -31.41 -5.04
N ASN A 328 -12.79 -32.61 -5.32
CA ASN A 328 -11.36 -32.91 -5.33
C ASN A 328 -10.91 -33.20 -6.76
N ALA A 329 -9.95 -32.43 -7.25
CA ALA A 329 -9.29 -32.70 -8.51
C ALA A 329 -8.41 -33.95 -8.37
N THR A 330 -8.55 -34.88 -9.31
CA THR A 330 -7.71 -36.09 -9.42
C THR A 330 -6.84 -36.02 -10.67
N SER A 331 -5.92 -36.98 -10.85
CA SER A 331 -5.13 -37.09 -12.08
C SER A 331 -5.96 -37.50 -13.31
N THR A 332 -7.18 -37.98 -13.09
CA THR A 332 -8.13 -38.32 -14.16
C THR A 332 -9.04 -37.13 -14.42
N LEU A 333 -9.46 -36.96 -15.68
CA LEU A 333 -10.39 -35.90 -16.07
C LEU A 333 -11.75 -36.11 -15.40
N ASN A 334 -12.20 -35.13 -14.63
CA ASN A 334 -13.54 -35.09 -14.02
C ASN A 334 -14.41 -34.08 -14.77
N THR A 335 -15.72 -34.30 -14.83
CA THR A 335 -16.68 -33.39 -15.48
C THR A 335 -17.61 -32.77 -14.46
N LEU A 336 -17.84 -31.47 -14.56
CA LEU A 336 -18.84 -30.72 -13.81
C LEU A 336 -19.85 -30.11 -14.78
N THR A 337 -21.12 -30.45 -14.62
CA THR A 337 -22.22 -29.96 -15.44
C THR A 337 -23.38 -29.54 -14.56
N ILE A 338 -23.91 -28.34 -14.79
CA ILE A 338 -25.09 -27.81 -14.11
C ILE A 338 -25.97 -27.06 -15.10
N SER A 339 -27.27 -27.08 -14.85
CA SER A 339 -28.26 -26.33 -15.61
C SER A 339 -29.44 -25.86 -14.74
N GLY A 340 -30.18 -24.88 -15.27
CA GLY A 340 -31.45 -24.43 -14.73
C GLY A 340 -31.40 -23.03 -14.11
N ASN A 341 -32.57 -22.50 -13.76
CA ASN A 341 -32.68 -21.23 -13.02
C ASN A 341 -32.31 -21.46 -11.55
N ARG A 342 -31.01 -21.43 -11.23
CA ARG A 342 -30.46 -21.64 -9.88
C ARG A 342 -29.05 -21.07 -9.77
N SER A 343 -28.58 -20.95 -8.54
CA SER A 343 -27.21 -20.54 -8.24
C SER A 343 -26.48 -21.65 -7.49
N CYS A 344 -25.25 -21.95 -7.90
CA CYS A 344 -24.41 -22.97 -7.27
C CYS A 344 -22.98 -22.45 -7.13
N ASN A 345 -22.32 -22.82 -6.03
CA ASN A 345 -20.90 -22.51 -5.81
C ASN A 345 -20.15 -23.81 -5.59
N TYR A 346 -19.03 -23.99 -6.29
CA TYR A 346 -18.18 -25.17 -6.15
C TYR A 346 -16.78 -24.74 -5.75
N LEU A 347 -16.18 -25.45 -4.80
CA LEU A 347 -14.76 -25.34 -4.47
C LEU A 347 -14.06 -26.59 -4.98
N ILE A 348 -13.16 -26.44 -5.94
CA ILE A 348 -12.33 -27.52 -6.47
C ILE A 348 -10.96 -27.41 -5.79
N THR A 349 -10.54 -28.48 -5.11
CA THR A 349 -9.25 -28.56 -4.44
C THR A 349 -8.37 -29.66 -5.04
N ALA A 350 -7.09 -29.35 -5.26
CA ALA A 350 -6.04 -30.27 -5.65
C ALA A 350 -5.07 -30.47 -4.47
N PRO A 351 -4.20 -31.51 -4.51
CA PRO A 351 -3.14 -31.68 -3.53
C PRO A 351 -2.29 -30.42 -3.37
N SER A 352 -1.84 -30.14 -2.15
CA SER A 352 -0.99 -28.97 -1.86
C SER A 352 0.25 -28.93 -2.77
N GLY A 353 0.54 -27.77 -3.35
CA GLY A 353 1.64 -27.57 -4.30
C GLY A 353 1.32 -27.99 -5.74
N SER A 354 0.12 -28.50 -6.01
CA SER A 354 -0.40 -28.72 -7.37
C SER A 354 -1.29 -27.56 -7.81
N HIS A 355 -1.74 -27.59 -9.06
CA HIS A 355 -2.70 -26.65 -9.63
C HIS A 355 -3.92 -27.41 -10.17
N VAL A 356 -5.06 -26.73 -10.26
CA VAL A 356 -6.27 -27.24 -10.90
C VAL A 356 -6.25 -26.81 -12.36
N ASN A 357 -6.26 -27.77 -13.29
CA ASN A 357 -6.43 -27.50 -14.70
C ASN A 357 -7.92 -27.63 -15.06
N ILE A 358 -8.53 -26.54 -15.51
CA ILE A 358 -9.95 -26.40 -15.83
C ILE A 358 -10.07 -26.17 -17.33
N THR A 359 -10.91 -26.96 -18.00
CA THR A 359 -11.26 -26.76 -19.40
C THR A 359 -12.76 -26.54 -19.53
N ILE A 360 -13.15 -25.36 -19.98
CA ILE A 360 -14.55 -25.00 -20.24
C ILE A 360 -14.96 -25.67 -21.56
N GLN A 361 -15.94 -26.58 -21.51
CA GLN A 361 -16.41 -27.29 -22.70
C GLN A 361 -17.57 -26.54 -23.37
N SER A 362 -18.52 -26.07 -22.59
CA SER A 362 -19.66 -25.31 -23.11
C SER A 362 -20.27 -24.41 -22.04
N ILE A 363 -20.80 -23.28 -22.49
CA ILE A 363 -21.64 -22.38 -21.71
C ILE A 363 -22.90 -22.09 -22.52
N LYS A 364 -24.02 -21.89 -21.82
CA LYS A 364 -25.29 -21.46 -22.40
C LYS A 364 -25.92 -20.47 -21.43
N PHE A 365 -25.83 -19.20 -21.76
CA PHE A 365 -26.41 -18.10 -20.98
C PHE A 365 -27.06 -17.10 -21.93
N SER A 366 -27.81 -16.16 -21.38
CA SER A 366 -28.24 -14.99 -22.15
C SER A 366 -27.02 -14.10 -22.38
N THR A 367 -26.79 -13.70 -23.63
CA THR A 367 -25.68 -12.81 -23.96
C THR A 367 -25.96 -11.40 -23.47
N SER A 368 -25.09 -10.89 -22.59
CA SER A 368 -25.04 -9.49 -22.14
C SER A 368 -23.59 -9.04 -22.03
N SER A 369 -23.34 -7.73 -21.99
CA SER A 369 -22.04 -7.16 -21.66
C SER A 369 -22.30 -5.92 -20.79
N PRO A 370 -21.91 -5.93 -19.51
CA PRO A 370 -21.25 -7.02 -18.80
C PRO A 370 -22.13 -8.27 -18.59
N CYS A 371 -21.51 -9.39 -18.26
CA CYS A 371 -22.15 -10.64 -17.86
C CYS A 371 -22.60 -10.57 -16.39
N ASP A 372 -23.75 -9.97 -16.15
CA ASP A 372 -24.20 -9.56 -14.81
C ASP A 372 -25.48 -10.29 -14.33
N THR A 373 -26.33 -10.73 -15.24
CA THR A 373 -27.62 -11.37 -14.93
C THR A 373 -27.50 -12.89 -14.81
N SER A 374 -26.77 -13.53 -15.72
CA SER A 374 -26.54 -14.98 -15.70
C SER A 374 -25.18 -15.29 -16.31
N TYR A 375 -24.36 -16.07 -15.60
CA TYR A 375 -22.97 -16.30 -15.98
C TYR A 375 -22.37 -17.53 -15.30
N LEU A 376 -21.24 -17.97 -15.84
CA LEU A 376 -20.25 -18.80 -15.19
C LEU A 376 -19.07 -17.92 -14.77
N GLU A 377 -18.76 -17.87 -13.48
CA GLU A 377 -17.56 -17.21 -12.96
C GLU A 377 -16.56 -18.25 -12.44
N ILE A 378 -15.28 -18.05 -12.73
CA ILE A 378 -14.20 -18.97 -12.37
C ILE A 378 -13.13 -18.21 -11.60
N LYS A 379 -13.04 -18.37 -10.29
CA LYS A 379 -11.94 -17.80 -9.50
C LYS A 379 -10.79 -18.77 -9.44
N TYR A 380 -9.71 -18.46 -10.14
CA TYR A 380 -8.51 -19.31 -10.26
C TYR A 380 -7.22 -18.60 -9.85
N LYS A 381 -7.30 -17.31 -9.51
CA LYS A 381 -6.17 -16.51 -9.04
C LYS A 381 -5.83 -16.86 -7.60
N LYS A 382 -4.64 -16.47 -7.16
CA LYS A 382 -4.19 -16.67 -5.77
C LYS A 382 -5.09 -15.96 -4.76
N ASP A 383 -5.53 -14.75 -5.09
CA ASP A 383 -6.52 -14.02 -4.30
C ASP A 383 -7.93 -14.40 -4.74
N LEU A 384 -8.57 -15.30 -4.01
CA LEU A 384 -9.97 -15.70 -4.25
C LEU A 384 -10.98 -14.60 -3.86
N GLY A 385 -10.52 -13.52 -3.22
CA GLY A 385 -11.30 -12.30 -3.01
C GLY A 385 -11.63 -11.57 -4.30
N ASN A 386 -10.72 -11.61 -5.30
CA ASN A 386 -10.94 -10.99 -6.61
C ASN A 386 -12.12 -11.62 -7.34
N THR A 387 -12.85 -10.83 -8.10
CA THR A 387 -13.84 -11.34 -9.06
C THR A 387 -13.10 -12.14 -10.13
N GLY A 388 -13.61 -13.32 -10.49
CA GLY A 388 -13.10 -14.09 -11.63
C GLY A 388 -13.71 -13.61 -12.96
N PRO A 389 -13.26 -14.12 -14.13
CA PRO A 389 -13.94 -13.85 -15.38
C PRO A 389 -15.37 -14.38 -15.35
N ARG A 390 -16.33 -13.52 -15.64
CA ARG A 390 -17.75 -13.84 -15.84
C ARG A 390 -18.01 -14.12 -17.31
N LEU A 391 -18.46 -15.33 -17.61
CA LEU A 391 -18.68 -15.84 -18.95
C LEU A 391 -20.17 -16.09 -19.20
N CYS A 392 -20.74 -15.36 -20.14
CA CYS A 392 -22.13 -15.53 -20.59
C CYS A 392 -22.27 -15.54 -22.12
N SER A 393 -21.32 -14.94 -22.85
CA SER A 393 -21.40 -14.76 -24.30
C SER A 393 -20.37 -15.62 -25.06
N LYS A 394 -19.09 -15.50 -24.68
CA LYS A 394 -17.93 -16.02 -25.41
C LYS A 394 -16.95 -16.64 -24.43
N ILE A 395 -16.26 -17.67 -24.91
CA ILE A 395 -15.10 -18.26 -24.25
C ILE A 395 -13.88 -17.86 -25.07
N TYR A 396 -13.11 -16.88 -24.62
CA TYR A 396 -11.89 -16.45 -25.32
C TYR A 396 -10.74 -17.42 -25.09
N LYS A 397 -10.66 -17.97 -23.88
CA LYS A 397 -9.70 -19.01 -23.50
C LYS A 397 -10.42 -20.09 -22.71
N SER A 398 -10.50 -21.30 -23.29
CA SER A 398 -11.20 -22.43 -22.66
C SER A 398 -10.38 -23.13 -21.59
N ASN A 399 -9.05 -23.10 -21.66
CA ASN A 399 -8.17 -23.74 -20.68
C ASN A 399 -7.65 -22.74 -19.65
N ILE A 400 -7.92 -22.99 -18.37
CA ILE A 400 -7.56 -22.15 -17.23
C ILE A 400 -6.80 -23.02 -16.23
N ILE A 401 -5.62 -22.60 -15.81
CA ILE A 401 -4.84 -23.25 -14.75
C ILE A 401 -4.89 -22.31 -13.55
N SER A 402 -5.27 -22.83 -12.38
CA SER A 402 -5.28 -22.03 -11.16
C SER A 402 -3.87 -21.68 -10.69
N GLU A 403 -3.69 -20.52 -10.06
CA GLU A 403 -2.41 -20.07 -9.49
C GLU A 403 -2.08 -20.76 -8.16
N THR A 404 -3.05 -21.46 -7.58
CA THR A 404 -2.91 -22.28 -6.36
C THR A 404 -3.51 -23.66 -6.59
N ASN A 405 -3.53 -24.49 -5.55
CA ASN A 405 -4.20 -25.79 -5.58
C ASN A 405 -5.73 -25.69 -5.46
N GLU A 406 -6.31 -24.50 -5.58
CA GLU A 406 -7.75 -24.28 -5.40
C GLU A 406 -8.32 -23.42 -6.54
N ALA A 407 -9.58 -23.69 -6.87
CA ALA A 407 -10.39 -22.84 -7.75
C ALA A 407 -11.86 -22.84 -7.30
N VAL A 408 -12.54 -21.72 -7.48
CA VAL A 408 -13.97 -21.58 -7.15
C VAL A 408 -14.78 -21.37 -8.41
N ILE A 409 -15.85 -22.15 -8.59
CA ILE A 409 -16.76 -22.04 -9.72
C ILE A 409 -18.10 -21.52 -9.22
N LEU A 410 -18.52 -20.37 -9.73
CA LEU A 410 -19.79 -19.77 -9.41
C LEU A 410 -20.69 -19.88 -10.64
N TYR A 411 -21.84 -20.49 -10.46
CA TYR A 411 -22.90 -20.55 -11.45
C TYR A 411 -24.04 -19.65 -11.01
N ARG A 412 -24.48 -18.76 -11.90
CA ARG A 412 -25.68 -17.94 -11.74
C ARG A 412 -26.57 -18.15 -12.97
N GLY A 413 -27.58 -19.01 -12.85
CA GLY A 413 -28.56 -19.25 -13.91
C GLY A 413 -29.85 -18.49 -13.64
N ALA A 414 -30.32 -17.70 -14.60
CA ALA A 414 -31.58 -16.93 -14.53
C ALA A 414 -32.73 -17.58 -15.33
N SER A 415 -32.44 -18.66 -16.07
CA SER A 415 -33.41 -19.38 -16.91
C SER A 415 -33.16 -20.89 -16.87
N ASN A 416 -34.22 -21.67 -17.08
CA ASN A 416 -34.15 -23.13 -17.12
C ASN A 416 -33.26 -23.69 -18.23
N THR A 417 -32.95 -22.88 -19.24
CA THR A 417 -32.05 -23.26 -20.34
C THR A 417 -30.60 -22.91 -20.09
N ASN A 418 -30.30 -22.15 -19.03
CA ASN A 418 -28.92 -21.81 -18.72
C ASN A 418 -28.17 -23.04 -18.27
N SER A 419 -26.91 -23.17 -18.67
CA SER A 419 -26.08 -24.31 -18.29
C SER A 419 -24.60 -24.06 -18.55
N PHE A 420 -23.74 -24.82 -17.89
CA PHE A 420 -22.35 -24.98 -18.30
C PHE A 420 -21.91 -26.43 -18.17
N THR A 421 -20.87 -26.77 -18.93
CA THR A 421 -20.07 -27.97 -18.74
C THR A 421 -18.61 -27.58 -18.75
N LEU A 422 -17.88 -28.00 -17.73
CA LEU A 422 -16.42 -27.92 -17.69
C LEU A 422 -15.84 -29.27 -17.26
N THR A 423 -14.57 -29.45 -17.55
CA THR A 423 -13.78 -30.53 -16.98
C THR A 423 -12.67 -29.97 -16.10
N TYR A 424 -12.26 -30.75 -15.11
CA TYR A 424 -11.17 -30.39 -14.22
C TYR A 424 -10.35 -31.63 -13.83
N GLN A 425 -9.06 -31.41 -13.64
CA GLN A 425 -8.11 -32.40 -13.13
C GLN A 425 -6.93 -31.69 -12.47
N ILE A 426 -6.05 -32.46 -11.83
CA ILE A 426 -4.74 -31.96 -11.39
C ILE A 426 -3.96 -31.56 -12.64
N ASP A 427 -3.32 -30.39 -12.62
CA ASP A 427 -2.38 -30.00 -13.67
C ASP A 427 -1.12 -30.88 -13.59
N THR A 428 -1.02 -31.80 -14.54
CA THR A 428 0.11 -32.71 -14.67
C THR A 428 1.29 -32.08 -15.43
N ASN A 429 1.12 -30.85 -15.97
CA ASN A 429 2.18 -30.12 -16.67
C ASN A 429 3.08 -29.31 -15.73
N ILE A 430 2.91 -29.45 -14.42
CA ILE A 430 3.99 -29.13 -13.48
C ILE A 430 5.14 -30.06 -13.85
N SER A 431 6.12 -29.51 -14.56
CA SER A 431 7.37 -30.19 -14.88
C SER A 431 7.88 -30.88 -13.63
N THR A 432 7.86 -32.21 -13.70
CA THR A 432 8.67 -33.10 -12.88
C THR A 432 10.14 -32.87 -13.21
N THR A 433 10.67 -31.68 -12.91
CA THR A 433 12.12 -31.45 -12.73
C THR A 433 12.58 -31.91 -11.35
N ALA A 434 11.83 -32.83 -10.74
CA ALA A 434 12.10 -33.44 -9.44
C ALA A 434 12.01 -34.98 -9.53
N SER A 435 12.47 -35.61 -10.61
CA SER A 435 12.87 -37.03 -10.58
C SER A 435 13.55 -37.45 -11.88
N THR A 436 14.84 -37.13 -12.08
CA THR A 436 15.84 -37.89 -12.90
C THR A 436 17.14 -37.11 -13.18
N LEU A 437 17.75 -36.49 -12.18
CA LEU A 437 19.20 -36.24 -12.20
C LEU A 437 19.77 -36.50 -10.80
N LEU A 438 20.63 -37.51 -10.71
CA LEU A 438 21.45 -37.74 -9.52
C LEU A 438 22.31 -36.51 -9.21
N GLN A 439 22.33 -36.18 -7.91
CA GLN A 439 23.38 -35.46 -7.17
C GLN A 439 23.72 -34.02 -7.58
N THR A 440 22.92 -33.06 -7.10
CA THR A 440 23.46 -31.82 -6.48
C THR A 440 22.65 -31.52 -5.22
N SER A 441 23.28 -31.64 -4.05
CA SER A 441 22.62 -31.66 -2.74
C SER A 441 22.47 -30.26 -2.13
N THR A 442 21.25 -29.74 -2.05
CA THR A 442 20.87 -28.72 -1.07
C THR A 442 20.52 -29.41 0.25
N SER A 443 21.32 -29.16 1.30
CA SER A 443 21.08 -29.73 2.63
C SER A 443 20.23 -28.76 3.45
N THR A 444 18.94 -29.07 3.63
CA THR A 444 18.07 -28.40 4.60
C THR A 444 17.96 -29.32 5.82
N THR A 445 18.58 -28.96 6.94
CA THR A 445 18.52 -29.74 8.17
C THR A 445 17.45 -29.14 9.10
N LEU A 446 16.34 -29.86 9.31
CA LEU A 446 15.30 -29.49 10.28
C LEU A 446 15.56 -30.26 11.59
N LEU A 447 15.99 -29.57 12.65
CA LEU A 447 16.30 -30.19 13.95
C LEU A 447 15.70 -29.36 15.10
N THR A 448 15.26 -30.04 16.16
CA THR A 448 14.62 -29.42 17.33
C THR A 448 15.61 -28.69 18.24
N ARG A 449 16.92 -28.98 18.18
CA ARG A 449 18.01 -28.29 18.90
C ARG A 449 19.36 -28.53 18.22
N ILE A 450 20.16 -27.48 17.95
CA ILE A 450 21.50 -27.62 17.33
C ILE A 450 22.57 -27.03 18.25
N ASN A 451 23.51 -27.88 18.70
CA ASN A 451 24.63 -27.46 19.56
C ASN A 451 25.83 -26.90 18.75
N SER A 452 26.11 -27.44 17.55
CA SER A 452 27.10 -26.91 16.59
C SER A 452 26.95 -27.63 15.25
N THR A 453 26.97 -26.91 14.13
CA THR A 453 26.90 -27.47 12.76
C THR A 453 27.93 -26.80 11.85
N THR A 454 28.80 -27.60 11.25
CA THR A 454 29.67 -27.21 10.12
C THR A 454 29.01 -27.66 8.82
N LEU A 455 28.51 -26.72 8.01
CA LEU A 455 27.89 -26.99 6.71
C LEU A 455 28.93 -26.88 5.57
N GLN A 456 28.80 -27.68 4.51
CA GLN A 456 29.67 -27.60 3.33
C GLN A 456 29.36 -26.37 2.46
N PRO A 457 30.32 -25.83 1.69
CA PRO A 457 30.13 -24.62 0.89
C PRO A 457 29.02 -24.79 -0.18
N THR A 458 28.00 -23.93 -0.15
CA THR A 458 26.90 -23.88 -1.14
C THR A 458 26.58 -22.44 -1.55
N THR A 459 25.85 -22.23 -2.64
CA THR A 459 25.46 -20.90 -3.14
C THR A 459 24.54 -20.14 -2.17
N ALA A 460 23.71 -20.87 -1.42
CA ALA A 460 22.84 -20.34 -0.36
C ALA A 460 22.67 -21.38 0.76
N THR A 461 22.48 -20.92 1.99
CA THR A 461 22.33 -21.79 3.17
C THR A 461 21.24 -21.21 4.08
N THR A 462 20.22 -22.01 4.43
CA THR A 462 19.10 -21.61 5.30
C THR A 462 19.02 -22.51 6.52
N THR A 463 19.05 -21.94 7.72
CA THR A 463 18.89 -22.67 8.99
C THR A 463 17.62 -22.22 9.72
N ILE A 464 16.72 -23.16 10.05
CA ILE A 464 15.47 -22.92 10.78
C ILE A 464 15.41 -23.84 12.01
N THR A 465 15.53 -23.29 13.22
CA THR A 465 15.51 -24.08 14.48
C THR A 465 14.94 -23.31 15.68
N SER A 466 14.58 -23.98 16.77
CA SER A 466 14.10 -23.30 17.99
C SER A 466 15.22 -22.56 18.74
N THR A 467 16.40 -23.17 18.87
CA THR A 467 17.56 -22.64 19.59
C THR A 467 18.85 -22.95 18.83
N VAL A 468 19.69 -21.93 18.63
CA VAL A 468 21.02 -22.02 18.02
C VAL A 468 22.09 -21.62 19.04
N ALA A 469 22.98 -22.56 19.38
CA ALA A 469 24.11 -22.32 20.30
C ALA A 469 25.25 -21.52 19.62
N SER A 470 25.67 -21.96 18.43
CA SER A 470 26.63 -21.23 17.59
C SER A 470 26.50 -21.71 16.15
N THR A 471 26.52 -20.79 15.19
CA THR A 471 26.62 -21.12 13.75
C THR A 471 28.02 -20.84 13.23
N ASN A 472 28.73 -21.88 12.78
CA ASN A 472 29.97 -21.73 12.00
C ASN A 472 29.65 -22.08 10.54
N LEU A 473 29.19 -21.09 9.77
CA LEU A 473 28.89 -21.29 8.35
C LEU A 473 30.20 -21.42 7.54
N PRO A 474 30.18 -22.16 6.40
CA PRO A 474 31.35 -22.31 5.54
C PRO A 474 31.85 -20.96 5.03
N THR A 475 33.17 -20.82 4.87
CA THR A 475 33.88 -19.54 4.67
C THR A 475 33.48 -18.73 3.44
N THR A 476 32.72 -19.28 2.47
CA THR A 476 32.40 -18.66 1.18
C THR A 476 30.95 -18.89 0.68
N THR A 477 29.92 -18.66 1.50
CA THR A 477 28.50 -18.75 1.08
C THR A 477 27.95 -17.41 0.58
N ASN A 478 27.23 -17.38 -0.55
CA ASN A 478 26.78 -16.13 -1.17
C ASN A 478 25.59 -15.46 -0.44
N ILE A 479 24.60 -16.24 0.03
CA ILE A 479 23.40 -15.74 0.74
C ILE A 479 23.03 -16.63 1.96
N PRO A 480 23.65 -16.45 3.14
CA PRO A 480 23.25 -17.15 4.35
C PRO A 480 22.02 -16.54 5.06
N THR A 481 21.06 -17.37 5.47
CA THR A 481 19.87 -16.96 6.26
C THR A 481 19.69 -17.83 7.51
N THR A 482 19.60 -17.22 8.70
CA THR A 482 19.34 -17.92 9.97
C THR A 482 18.05 -17.42 10.61
N THR A 483 17.11 -18.34 10.90
CA THR A 483 15.85 -18.03 11.60
C THR A 483 15.70 -18.91 12.84
N ALA A 484 15.65 -18.31 14.04
CA ALA A 484 15.50 -19.08 15.29
C ALA A 484 14.83 -18.32 16.44
N SER A 485 14.26 -18.99 17.45
CA SER A 485 13.69 -18.29 18.62
C SER A 485 14.78 -17.69 19.51
N THR A 486 15.90 -18.40 19.71
CA THR A 486 17.05 -17.92 20.48
C THR A 486 18.35 -18.23 19.74
N VAL A 487 19.21 -17.23 19.60
CA VAL A 487 20.54 -17.33 18.97
C VAL A 487 21.56 -16.83 19.99
N THR A 488 22.50 -17.69 20.40
CA THR A 488 23.50 -17.27 21.39
C THR A 488 24.73 -16.63 20.74
N SER A 489 25.23 -17.20 19.64
CA SER A 489 26.24 -16.55 18.81
C SER A 489 26.06 -16.87 17.33
N THR A 490 26.25 -15.89 16.45
CA THR A 490 26.36 -16.12 15.00
C THR A 490 27.74 -15.70 14.51
N ASN A 491 28.48 -16.63 13.90
CA ASN A 491 29.64 -16.30 13.08
C ASN A 491 29.22 -16.44 11.62
N LEU A 492 28.85 -15.33 10.98
CA LEU A 492 28.60 -15.36 9.54
C LEU A 492 29.92 -15.64 8.78
N PRO A 493 29.88 -16.20 7.56
CA PRO A 493 31.08 -16.48 6.76
C PRO A 493 31.96 -15.25 6.56
N THR A 494 33.26 -15.46 6.35
CA THR A 494 34.25 -14.39 6.14
C THR A 494 34.01 -13.56 4.86
N THR A 495 33.37 -14.13 3.83
CA THR A 495 32.99 -13.46 2.57
C THR A 495 31.57 -13.84 2.15
N THR A 496 30.62 -12.90 2.11
CA THR A 496 29.22 -13.14 1.66
C THR A 496 28.63 -11.93 0.92
N ASN A 497 27.66 -12.12 0.03
CA ASN A 497 26.97 -10.99 -0.64
C ASN A 497 25.86 -10.42 0.26
N ILE A 498 24.97 -11.27 0.79
CA ILE A 498 23.86 -10.85 1.66
C ILE A 498 23.68 -11.82 2.83
N GLY A 499 23.81 -11.38 4.08
CA GLY A 499 23.56 -12.20 5.27
C GLY A 499 22.39 -11.72 6.13
N THR A 500 21.47 -12.61 6.50
CA THR A 500 20.29 -12.26 7.32
C THR A 500 20.15 -13.16 8.56
N THR A 501 19.97 -12.56 9.73
CA THR A 501 19.63 -13.25 10.98
C THR A 501 18.31 -12.72 11.55
N THR A 502 17.32 -13.60 11.75
CA THR A 502 16.03 -13.26 12.34
C THR A 502 15.80 -14.09 13.59
N ALA A 503 15.68 -13.47 14.77
CA ALA A 503 15.44 -14.21 16.01
C ALA A 503 14.68 -13.46 17.10
N SER A 504 14.05 -14.15 18.07
CA SER A 504 13.46 -13.44 19.20
C SER A 504 14.55 -12.85 20.11
N THR A 505 15.57 -13.63 20.49
CA THR A 505 16.71 -13.13 21.28
C THR A 505 18.04 -13.49 20.60
N VAL A 506 18.95 -12.52 20.52
CA VAL A 506 20.32 -12.71 20.02
C VAL A 506 21.32 -12.25 21.08
N THR A 507 22.13 -13.15 21.65
CA THR A 507 23.06 -12.74 22.71
C THR A 507 24.36 -12.13 22.17
N SER A 508 24.84 -12.58 21.01
CA SER A 508 25.94 -11.93 20.30
C SER A 508 25.85 -12.18 18.79
N THR A 509 26.25 -11.22 17.96
CA THR A 509 26.48 -11.43 16.53
C THR A 509 27.89 -11.01 16.13
N ASN A 510 28.60 -11.87 15.39
CA ASN A 510 29.85 -11.53 14.70
C ASN A 510 29.56 -11.50 13.19
N LEU A 511 29.51 -10.30 12.63
CA LEU A 511 29.24 -10.09 11.21
C LEU A 511 30.48 -10.40 10.32
N PRO A 512 30.31 -10.72 9.03
CA PRO A 512 31.39 -11.11 8.09
C PRO A 512 32.53 -10.11 8.00
N THR A 513 33.80 -10.52 7.93
CA THR A 513 34.93 -9.59 7.69
C THR A 513 34.78 -8.76 6.41
N THR A 514 34.13 -9.31 5.36
CA THR A 514 33.77 -8.61 4.11
C THR A 514 32.36 -9.02 3.64
N THR A 515 31.43 -8.07 3.52
CA THR A 515 30.10 -8.31 2.92
C THR A 515 29.47 -7.06 2.28
N ASN A 516 28.61 -7.25 1.28
CA ASN A 516 27.85 -6.15 0.66
C ASN A 516 26.70 -5.68 1.55
N ALA A 517 25.94 -6.61 2.16
CA ALA A 517 24.84 -6.27 3.07
C ALA A 517 24.66 -7.31 4.20
N ALA A 518 24.52 -6.84 5.44
CA ALA A 518 24.18 -7.67 6.59
C ALA A 518 23.00 -7.11 7.40
N THR A 519 22.00 -7.96 7.69
CA THR A 519 20.77 -7.59 8.40
C THR A 519 20.53 -8.47 9.63
N THR A 520 20.30 -7.85 10.79
CA THR A 520 19.85 -8.55 12.01
C THR A 520 18.50 -7.99 12.45
N ILE A 521 17.49 -8.86 12.61
CA ILE A 521 16.15 -8.50 13.10
C ILE A 521 15.87 -9.33 14.35
N ALA A 522 15.74 -8.68 15.52
CA ALA A 522 15.43 -9.40 16.74
C ALA A 522 14.66 -8.60 17.79
N SER A 523 13.95 -9.25 18.73
CA SER A 523 13.31 -8.49 19.82
C SER A 523 14.34 -7.97 20.83
N THR A 524 15.37 -8.76 21.13
CA THR A 524 16.46 -8.39 22.05
C THR A 524 17.80 -8.77 21.42
N VAL A 525 18.74 -7.82 21.39
CA VAL A 525 20.13 -8.05 20.95
C VAL A 525 21.07 -7.62 22.08
N ALA A 526 21.76 -8.56 22.72
CA ALA A 526 22.63 -8.20 23.83
C ALA A 526 23.91 -7.51 23.32
N ASN A 527 24.65 -8.09 22.38
CA ASN A 527 25.82 -7.44 21.76
C ASN A 527 25.84 -7.64 20.23
N THR A 528 26.26 -6.62 19.48
CA THR A 528 26.64 -6.79 18.07
C THR A 528 28.10 -6.39 17.85
N ASN A 529 28.89 -7.28 17.24
CA ASN A 529 30.22 -6.97 16.71
C ASN A 529 30.07 -6.76 15.21
N LEU A 530 30.09 -5.49 14.81
CA LEU A 530 30.01 -5.13 13.40
C LEU A 530 31.34 -5.42 12.68
N PRO A 531 31.29 -5.63 11.36
CA PRO A 531 32.39 -6.19 10.59
C PRO A 531 33.54 -5.22 10.32
N THR A 532 34.72 -5.71 9.94
CA THR A 532 35.91 -4.87 9.70
C THR A 532 35.83 -4.02 8.44
N THR A 533 35.15 -4.50 7.38
CA THR A 533 34.91 -3.79 6.10
C THR A 533 33.55 -4.20 5.49
N THR A 534 32.59 -3.28 5.36
CA THR A 534 31.29 -3.54 4.70
C THR A 534 30.66 -2.33 4.00
N ASN A 535 29.86 -2.60 2.96
CA ASN A 535 29.08 -1.56 2.27
C ASN A 535 27.87 -1.09 3.10
N THR A 536 26.96 -1.98 3.51
CA THR A 536 25.80 -1.62 4.34
C THR A 536 25.52 -2.63 5.47
N THR A 537 25.15 -2.11 6.65
CA THR A 537 24.77 -2.92 7.82
C THR A 537 23.51 -2.36 8.50
N THR A 538 22.55 -3.24 8.83
CA THR A 538 21.27 -2.86 9.46
C THR A 538 20.96 -3.76 10.66
N THR A 539 20.72 -3.15 11.82
CA THR A 539 20.20 -3.85 13.01
C THR A 539 18.88 -3.24 13.42
N THR A 540 17.82 -4.06 13.49
CA THR A 540 16.49 -3.65 13.95
C THR A 540 16.11 -4.47 15.17
N ALA A 541 15.91 -3.82 16.33
CA ALA A 541 15.52 -4.51 17.55
C ALA A 541 14.59 -3.74 18.48
N SER A 542 13.94 -4.39 19.44
CA SER A 542 13.21 -3.66 20.51
C SER A 542 14.20 -3.17 21.58
N THR A 543 15.19 -3.98 21.93
CA THR A 543 16.23 -3.64 22.91
C THR A 543 17.62 -4.06 22.41
N THR A 544 18.61 -3.16 22.56
CA THR A 544 20.01 -3.41 22.19
C THR A 544 20.93 -3.04 23.35
N ALA A 545 21.67 -3.99 23.94
CA ALA A 545 22.47 -3.70 25.14
C ALA A 545 23.86 -3.08 24.83
N SER A 546 24.54 -3.53 23.78
CA SER A 546 25.68 -2.79 23.20
C SER A 546 25.84 -3.03 21.69
N THR A 547 26.31 -2.02 20.97
CA THR A 547 26.79 -2.16 19.59
C THR A 547 28.25 -1.73 19.50
N ASN A 548 29.11 -2.61 18.99
CA ASN A 548 30.51 -2.32 18.70
C ASN A 548 30.64 -2.04 17.21
N LEU A 549 30.98 -0.80 16.83
CA LEU A 549 31.02 -0.35 15.43
C LEU A 549 32.32 -0.75 14.66
N PRO A 550 32.28 -0.84 13.31
CA PRO A 550 33.37 -1.25 12.40
C PRO A 550 34.65 -0.41 12.41
N THR A 551 35.80 -0.99 12.07
CA THR A 551 37.02 -0.21 11.76
C THR A 551 36.89 0.66 10.49
N THR A 552 36.16 0.22 9.45
CA THR A 552 35.85 1.00 8.24
C THR A 552 34.51 0.57 7.58
N THR A 553 33.56 1.49 7.37
CA THR A 553 32.29 1.21 6.62
C THR A 553 31.76 2.39 5.82
N THR A 554 30.99 2.07 4.75
CA THR A 554 30.29 3.06 3.92
C THR A 554 29.02 3.58 4.60
N ALA A 555 28.14 2.69 5.12
CA ALA A 555 26.95 3.08 5.88
C ALA A 555 26.53 2.04 6.95
N ALA A 556 26.12 2.49 8.14
CA ALA A 556 25.60 1.66 9.22
C ALA A 556 24.34 2.25 9.87
N THR A 557 23.29 1.44 10.06
CA THR A 557 22.01 1.87 10.66
C THR A 557 21.59 0.95 11.81
N THR A 558 21.30 1.54 12.97
CA THR A 558 20.68 0.84 14.11
C THR A 558 19.34 1.47 14.44
N THR A 559 18.28 0.67 14.46
CA THR A 559 16.93 1.09 14.84
C THR A 559 16.46 0.27 16.03
N ALA A 560 16.31 0.88 17.21
CA ALA A 560 15.79 0.16 18.37
C ALA A 560 15.02 1.01 19.38
N SER A 561 14.03 0.45 20.08
CA SER A 561 13.30 1.22 21.11
C SER A 561 14.23 1.65 22.26
N THR A 562 15.17 0.80 22.67
CA THR A 562 16.20 1.14 23.66
C THR A 562 17.59 0.71 23.21
N VAL A 563 18.58 1.60 23.32
CA VAL A 563 19.99 1.35 23.05
C VAL A 563 20.80 1.72 24.29
N ALA A 564 21.41 0.74 24.98
CA ALA A 564 22.09 1.00 26.25
C ALA A 564 23.51 1.57 26.08
N SER A 565 24.26 1.18 25.04
CA SER A 565 25.58 1.76 24.73
C SER A 565 26.00 1.57 23.28
N THR A 566 26.76 2.52 22.73
CA THR A 566 27.48 2.36 21.45
C THR A 566 28.99 2.62 21.67
N ASN A 567 29.83 1.62 21.42
CA ASN A 567 31.31 1.70 21.54
C ASN A 567 31.96 1.96 20.17
N LEU A 568 33.00 2.80 20.13
CA LEU A 568 33.42 3.43 18.86
C LEU A 568 34.79 3.09 18.26
N PRO A 569 34.88 3.10 16.91
CA PRO A 569 36.07 2.87 16.08
C PRO A 569 36.74 4.16 15.55
N THR A 570 37.84 4.00 14.79
CA THR A 570 38.74 5.09 14.34
C THR A 570 38.30 5.87 13.08
N THR A 571 37.48 5.31 12.16
CA THR A 571 37.11 5.90 10.84
C THR A 571 35.77 5.39 10.25
N THR A 572 34.83 6.22 9.76
CA THR A 572 33.56 5.80 9.06
C THR A 572 32.99 6.87 8.08
N ASN A 573 32.27 6.49 7.02
CA ASN A 573 31.61 7.45 6.09
C ASN A 573 30.23 7.95 6.58
N ALA A 574 29.28 7.07 6.91
CA ALA A 574 27.97 7.43 7.44
C ALA A 574 27.47 6.47 8.54
N ALA A 575 26.99 6.99 9.67
CA ALA A 575 26.41 6.19 10.76
C ALA A 575 25.11 6.81 11.31
N THR A 576 24.04 6.01 11.43
CA THR A 576 22.72 6.46 11.89
C THR A 576 22.17 5.58 13.01
N THR A 577 21.76 6.20 14.13
CA THR A 577 21.03 5.53 15.21
C THR A 577 19.65 6.15 15.39
N ILE A 578 18.61 5.34 15.36
CA ILE A 578 17.22 5.74 15.59
C ILE A 578 16.70 5.00 16.83
N ALA A 579 16.36 5.72 17.89
CA ALA A 579 15.88 5.08 19.12
C ALA A 579 14.85 5.85 19.92
N SER A 580 14.08 5.21 20.80
CA SER A 580 13.30 5.95 21.81
C SER A 580 14.23 6.46 22.92
N THR A 581 15.07 5.58 23.46
CA THR A 581 16.01 5.90 24.53
C THR A 581 17.42 5.41 24.20
N ALA A 582 18.41 6.31 24.23
CA ALA A 582 19.82 6.00 24.06
C ALA A 582 20.61 6.39 25.32
N ALA A 583 21.19 5.42 26.06
CA ALA A 583 21.77 5.70 27.37
C ALA A 583 23.24 6.21 27.34
N SER A 584 24.04 5.82 26.34
CA SER A 584 25.36 6.44 26.11
C SER A 584 25.75 6.32 24.64
N THR A 585 26.06 7.45 24.01
CA THR A 585 26.56 7.47 22.63
C THR A 585 27.85 8.27 22.57
N SER A 586 28.94 7.60 22.22
CA SER A 586 30.16 8.29 21.78
C SER A 586 30.06 8.46 20.26
N LEU A 587 30.58 9.53 19.67
CA LEU A 587 30.66 9.71 18.22
C LEU A 587 32.12 9.53 17.71
N PRO A 588 32.35 9.11 16.44
CA PRO A 588 33.64 8.54 16.02
C PRO A 588 34.77 9.56 16.01
N THR A 589 36.03 9.13 16.18
CA THR A 589 37.17 10.07 16.15
C THR A 589 37.34 10.75 14.79
N THR A 590 36.99 10.07 13.68
CA THR A 590 36.88 10.66 12.33
C THR A 590 35.67 10.11 11.57
N THR A 591 34.77 10.98 11.08
CA THR A 591 33.61 10.59 10.25
C THR A 591 33.09 11.70 9.33
N ASN A 592 32.56 11.32 8.14
CA ASN A 592 31.93 12.26 7.21
C ASN A 592 30.52 12.69 7.63
N LEU A 593 29.65 11.75 8.03
CA LEU A 593 28.29 12.01 8.56
C LEU A 593 27.92 11.09 9.73
N ALA A 594 27.47 11.63 10.85
CA ALA A 594 26.92 10.84 11.97
C ALA A 594 25.61 11.45 12.50
N THR A 595 24.56 10.63 12.59
CA THR A 595 23.20 11.07 12.95
C THR A 595 22.61 10.23 14.08
N ILE A 596 22.13 10.89 15.13
CA ILE A 596 21.32 10.29 16.19
C ILE A 596 19.94 10.94 16.19
N LEU A 597 18.90 10.13 16.08
CA LEU A 597 17.51 10.55 16.20
C LEU A 597 16.87 9.78 17.36
N ALA A 598 16.64 10.44 18.49
CA ALA A 598 16.01 9.77 19.64
C ALA A 598 15.07 10.64 20.45
N SER A 599 14.12 10.09 21.22
CA SER A 599 13.32 10.94 22.12
C SER A 599 14.08 11.28 23.42
N THR A 600 14.92 10.37 23.92
CA THR A 600 15.76 10.58 25.12
C THR A 600 17.20 10.12 24.88
N VAL A 601 18.18 10.97 25.20
CA VAL A 601 19.61 10.65 25.16
C VAL A 601 20.25 10.97 26.51
N ALA A 602 20.85 9.97 27.17
CA ALA A 602 21.37 10.16 28.52
C ALA A 602 22.79 10.76 28.56
N SER A 603 23.64 10.50 27.57
CA SER A 603 24.91 11.21 27.41
C SER A 603 25.41 11.14 25.97
N THR A 604 25.97 12.24 25.47
CA THR A 604 26.66 12.27 24.16
C THR A 604 28.08 12.80 24.32
N ASN A 605 29.06 12.06 23.78
CA ASN A 605 30.43 12.53 23.60
C ASN A 605 30.65 12.81 22.11
N LEU A 606 30.76 14.07 21.70
CA LEU A 606 31.01 14.41 20.30
C LEU A 606 32.46 14.08 19.86
N PRO A 607 32.70 13.89 18.55
CA PRO A 607 34.01 13.54 17.96
C PRO A 607 35.14 14.51 18.28
N THR A 608 36.39 14.06 18.24
CA THR A 608 37.56 14.96 18.22
C THR A 608 37.83 15.57 16.84
N THR A 609 37.33 14.98 15.73
CA THR A 609 37.37 15.54 14.36
C THR A 609 36.20 15.00 13.50
N THR A 610 35.29 15.84 13.00
CA THR A 610 34.21 15.43 12.06
C THR A 610 33.85 16.50 11.03
N ASN A 611 33.34 16.09 9.86
CA ASN A 611 32.76 16.98 8.85
C ASN A 611 31.34 17.44 9.23
N ILE A 612 30.39 16.52 9.51
CA ILE A 612 29.04 16.84 10.00
C ILE A 612 28.59 15.80 11.05
N GLY A 613 28.23 16.26 12.25
CA GLY A 613 27.59 15.44 13.29
C GLY A 613 26.28 16.05 13.78
N THR A 614 25.19 15.28 13.78
CA THR A 614 23.84 15.75 14.16
C THR A 614 23.23 14.85 15.23
N THR A 615 22.83 15.45 16.36
CA THR A 615 21.97 14.80 17.36
C THR A 615 20.65 15.54 17.43
N THR A 616 19.54 14.86 17.19
CA THR A 616 18.20 15.41 17.33
C THR A 616 17.44 14.58 18.37
N ALA A 617 17.14 15.20 19.52
CA ALA A 617 16.38 14.52 20.56
C ALA A 617 15.54 15.43 21.45
N SER A 618 14.38 14.98 21.93
CA SER A 618 13.57 15.80 22.86
C SER A 618 14.33 16.11 24.16
N THR A 619 15.04 15.12 24.70
CA THR A 619 15.73 15.24 26.01
C THR A 619 17.18 14.80 25.87
N VAL A 620 18.14 15.66 26.24
CA VAL A 620 19.58 15.32 26.31
C VAL A 620 20.12 15.68 27.69
N THR A 621 20.57 14.73 28.50
CA THR A 621 20.98 15.03 29.89
C THR A 621 22.42 15.55 30.02
N SER A 622 23.37 15.10 29.19
CA SER A 622 24.72 15.71 29.15
C SER A 622 25.35 15.66 27.77
N THR A 623 25.99 16.76 27.34
CA THR A 623 26.68 16.86 26.05
C THR A 623 28.12 17.35 26.26
N ASN A 624 29.12 16.57 25.82
CA ASN A 624 30.51 16.98 25.77
C ASN A 624 30.87 17.43 24.34
N LEU A 625 31.24 18.70 24.15
CA LEU A 625 31.59 19.26 22.83
C LEU A 625 33.05 18.94 22.42
N PRO A 626 33.36 18.87 21.10
CA PRO A 626 34.71 18.60 20.57
C PRO A 626 35.79 19.63 20.94
N THR A 627 37.05 19.21 20.96
CA THR A 627 38.20 20.14 20.98
C THR A 627 38.52 20.75 19.61
N THR A 628 38.12 20.11 18.49
CA THR A 628 38.26 20.60 17.09
C THR A 628 37.18 20.00 16.18
N THR A 629 36.39 20.79 15.42
CA THR A 629 35.37 20.27 14.47
C THR A 629 34.98 21.29 13.38
N ASN A 630 34.56 20.83 12.18
CA ASN A 630 34.07 21.69 11.08
C ASN A 630 32.59 22.13 11.26
N ALA A 631 31.67 21.22 11.59
CA ALA A 631 30.29 21.54 11.97
C ALA A 631 29.68 20.45 12.89
N ALA A 632 29.05 20.89 13.99
CA ALA A 632 28.33 20.03 14.93
C ALA A 632 27.00 20.69 15.33
N THR A 633 25.91 19.92 15.24
CA THR A 633 24.55 20.38 15.54
C THR A 633 23.87 19.48 16.57
N THR A 634 23.45 20.04 17.70
CA THR A 634 22.55 19.37 18.64
C THR A 634 21.24 20.13 18.70
N ILE A 635 20.13 19.46 18.36
CA ILE A 635 18.78 19.99 18.43
C ILE A 635 18.05 19.23 19.53
N ALA A 636 17.68 19.92 20.61
CA ALA A 636 16.88 19.35 21.67
C ALA A 636 15.81 20.29 22.22
N SER A 637 14.81 19.77 22.94
CA SER A 637 13.92 20.64 23.72
C SER A 637 14.48 20.91 25.12
N THR A 638 15.19 19.97 25.73
CA THR A 638 15.79 20.12 27.08
C THR A 638 17.23 19.63 27.12
N THR A 639 18.15 20.43 27.70
CA THR A 639 19.55 20.06 27.97
C THR A 639 19.95 20.31 29.43
N ALA A 640 20.54 19.32 30.13
CA ALA A 640 20.83 19.45 31.57
C ALA A 640 22.28 19.86 31.93
N SER A 641 23.30 19.61 31.09
CA SER A 641 24.62 20.26 31.19
C SER A 641 25.37 20.27 29.84
N THR A 642 26.10 21.35 29.55
CA THR A 642 26.94 21.51 28.36
C THR A 642 28.33 22.01 28.75
N ASN A 643 29.38 21.25 28.44
CA ASN A 643 30.77 21.69 28.60
C ASN A 643 31.23 22.43 27.32
N LEU A 644 31.63 23.71 27.42
CA LEU A 644 32.05 24.52 26.27
C LEU A 644 33.54 24.31 25.90
N PRO A 645 33.90 24.34 24.60
CA PRO A 645 35.27 24.13 24.12
C PRO A 645 36.19 25.35 24.27
N THR A 646 37.51 25.13 24.29
CA THR A 646 38.54 26.18 24.41
C THR A 646 38.97 26.81 23.06
N THR A 647 38.63 26.21 21.90
CA THR A 647 38.86 26.75 20.54
C THR A 647 37.93 26.09 19.50
N THR A 648 37.18 26.83 18.66
CA THR A 648 36.31 26.24 17.60
C THR A 648 35.93 27.25 16.49
N THR A 649 35.61 26.79 15.27
CA THR A 649 35.24 27.63 14.10
C THR A 649 33.73 27.90 13.97
N VAL A 650 32.83 26.91 14.14
CA VAL A 650 31.35 27.08 14.25
C VAL A 650 30.75 25.93 15.07
N THR A 651 29.82 26.24 16.00
CA THR A 651 29.06 25.22 16.76
C THR A 651 27.65 25.71 17.03
N THR A 652 26.63 24.85 16.83
CA THR A 652 25.21 25.22 17.03
C THR A 652 24.54 24.24 17.99
N THR A 653 24.10 24.75 19.14
CA THR A 653 23.24 24.01 20.08
C THR A 653 21.93 24.77 20.21
N THR A 654 20.82 24.14 19.83
CA THR A 654 19.47 24.70 19.97
C THR A 654 18.72 23.88 21.01
N ALA A 655 18.44 24.50 22.17
CA ALA A 655 17.63 23.93 23.25
C ALA A 655 16.59 24.95 23.73
N SER A 656 15.35 24.52 23.99
CA SER A 656 14.31 25.44 24.51
C SER A 656 14.44 25.71 26.02
N THR A 657 15.17 24.86 26.76
CA THR A 657 15.51 25.05 28.18
C THR A 657 16.91 24.49 28.50
N THR A 658 17.74 25.25 29.23
CA THR A 658 19.09 24.83 29.69
C THR A 658 19.16 24.91 31.23
N ALA A 659 19.74 23.89 31.88
CA ALA A 659 20.01 23.93 33.31
C ALA A 659 21.49 24.27 33.60
N SER A 660 21.69 25.27 34.46
CA SER A 660 22.95 25.78 35.07
C SER A 660 23.73 26.89 34.34
N THR A 661 23.76 28.04 35.03
CA THR A 661 24.71 29.14 34.90
C THR A 661 25.94 28.89 35.79
N PRO A 662 27.18 29.16 35.34
CA PRO A 662 28.27 29.50 36.24
C PRO A 662 28.25 31.02 36.52
N LYS A 663 28.45 31.38 37.80
CA LYS A 663 28.46 32.76 38.29
C LYS A 663 29.64 33.58 37.72
N TYR A 664 29.38 34.88 37.51
CA TYR A 664 30.28 35.96 37.09
C TYR A 664 31.52 36.15 37.97
N GLU A 665 32.63 36.62 37.36
CA GLU A 665 33.51 37.63 37.98
C GLU A 665 34.02 38.61 36.90
N ILE A 666 33.97 39.89 37.23
CA ILE A 666 34.22 41.05 36.36
C ILE A 666 35.70 41.42 36.49
N GLU A 667 36.45 41.43 35.39
CA GLU A 667 37.70 42.20 35.30
C GLU A 667 37.66 43.22 34.15
N THR A 668 37.93 44.46 34.53
CA THR A 668 37.89 45.71 33.77
C THR A 668 38.96 45.79 32.67
N PRO A 669 38.70 46.60 31.63
CA PRO A 669 39.74 47.51 31.16
C PRO A 669 39.23 48.96 31.13
N LYS A 670 40.02 49.87 31.71
CA LYS A 670 39.90 51.33 31.62
C LYS A 670 41.28 51.87 31.20
N PRO A 671 41.41 53.09 30.64
CA PRO A 671 40.83 53.62 29.39
C PRO A 671 41.94 54.18 28.44
N ALA A 672 41.57 54.59 27.22
CA ALA A 672 42.35 55.59 26.47
C ALA A 672 41.42 56.61 25.78
N ASN A 673 41.37 57.80 26.39
CA ASN A 673 41.25 59.18 25.88
C ASN A 673 40.35 59.50 24.64
N GLY A 674 39.36 60.38 24.85
CA GLY A 674 38.40 60.94 23.85
C GLY A 674 38.96 62.03 22.93
N PRO A 675 38.19 63.06 22.46
CA PRO A 675 36.74 63.31 22.57
C PRO A 675 36.01 63.68 21.24
N MET A 676 34.69 63.43 21.23
CA MET A 676 33.55 64.31 20.87
C MET A 676 33.68 65.39 19.76
N THR A 677 32.76 65.38 18.77
CA THR A 677 32.03 66.51 18.13
C THR A 677 31.22 65.96 16.92
N LEU A 678 30.04 66.40 16.49
CA LEU A 678 29.07 67.44 16.83
C LEU A 678 27.77 67.15 16.02
N LEU A 679 26.60 67.56 16.54
CA LEU A 679 25.29 67.89 15.94
C LEU A 679 25.04 67.58 14.43
N GLY A 680 23.86 67.14 13.97
CA GLY A 680 22.51 67.20 14.52
C GLY A 680 21.48 67.53 13.41
N LYS A 681 20.18 67.36 13.75
CA LYS A 681 18.97 67.93 13.09
C LYS A 681 18.51 67.25 11.78
N LEU A 682 17.22 67.05 11.46
CA LEU A 682 15.93 67.46 12.02
C LEU A 682 14.79 66.62 11.36
N LEU A 683 13.87 66.13 12.20
CA LEU A 683 12.39 66.12 12.11
C LEU A 683 11.60 65.70 10.83
N ASN A 684 10.77 64.67 11.02
CA ASN A 684 9.29 64.67 11.01
C ASN A 684 8.53 65.71 10.15
N LYS A 685 7.63 65.23 9.28
CA LYS A 685 6.16 65.43 9.40
C LYS A 685 5.34 64.60 8.39
N THR A 686 4.51 63.72 8.98
CA THR A 686 3.14 63.20 8.71
C THR A 686 2.31 63.61 7.46
N PRO A 687 1.19 62.89 7.18
CA PRO A 687 0.72 62.49 5.85
C PRO A 687 -0.46 63.30 5.31
N GLN A 688 -0.79 63.05 4.03
CA GLN A 688 -2.15 63.04 3.49
C GLN A 688 -2.27 61.93 2.45
#